data_AF-A0A954H4A7-F1
#
_entry.id   AF-A0A954H4A7-F1
#
_cell.length_a   1.000
_cell.length_b   1.000
_cell.length_c   1.000
_cell.angle_alpha   90.00
_cell.angle_beta   90.00
_cell.angle_gamma   90.00
#
_symmetry.space_group_name_H-M   'P 1'
#
loop_
_entity.id
_entity.type
_entity.pdbx_description
1 polymer ?
#
loop_
_entity_poly.entity_id
_entity_poly.type
_entity_poly.pdbx_seq_one_letter_code
_entity_poly.pdbx_strand_id
1 'polypeptide(L)'
;ITTRAGVQIQGLEINHLPRVEARLRKVGLTAKQTGHDNIRNIFGHPFSGLMPHELIDTRLLCREVDAIYLDSREYSDLPCRLNICFNGSEDHPVHLWTQDLSFLASRNADGEAGFQVLIAGTQGQEPRRAWHLPVFVYPDQVVAFTQSILDLFRLKGSREKRSRSRLRFLVETIGVDGVLEWLKVSLPFQLEPANSEPVPTAATEELVGWLRQSDPGLWTMGLSVPLGRLSWRQLEGLAILSRKWGDGHLRTTHEQGIAVINIPTAFKSAAATDAAALGLSVHADEYDRNTMACTGRQFCDMAVTETKGHMLQLIDKLRKRALKLHGIRIHMSGCPCSCAQHFTADIGLKGVRVRRFLGTREGFDVFLGGGISGQVNLGLPYRLGVDVDQLPNLVEEITNEYYLRHKPGQTFSSFWRDRIQAEEAKRVGDTDYMPPTWVCDGCSHHHQGEDPPVYCPGCAGLRRLFARIEVTADSGKDAGGRQTMSSLQAAHHEQTNGFMMAAMLSDIPADAGLTVSLDGQHYALFRHDGGVRCIDGVCPHDRALLGDGGFCNGLVVCPGHNEAFDVCTGCDNQHPGERVRTYETRVENGRVLIRLRNQTPATQKVIRTGQRFSGTATTPGAKISTAPPGPPPAATAELTVVQIIDETPDVKTFQLDNSAERIPFDVPGKFARVCASIDGVDIWRSFTLSSSPVQPKLLELTIKRNPHGQMTNFLFDSVRIGQKLKIKGADGAYFFDPEIHPEPLVLVSAGIGITPMLAITRFIKQTGIRRQVLFLHGARTPVDIIRHDECLKLSKTDSWFHYSVWLTQPPSGWTGFTGRLGPVQVLSQVADPIGSRYFLCGPDRFMDDVRTALIEAGAASEKIHTERFHVYSAATIVAV
;
A
#
# COMPACT_ATOMS: atom_id res chain seq x y z
N ILE A 1 20.55 -12.84 3.44
CA ILE A 1 21.58 -11.84 3.82
C ILE A 1 20.93 -10.46 3.81
N THR A 2 21.25 -9.61 4.78
CA THR A 2 20.63 -8.29 4.98
C THR A 2 21.56 -7.17 4.55
N THR A 3 21.02 -5.96 4.45
CA THR A 3 21.76 -4.72 4.11
C THR A 3 22.65 -4.18 5.23
N ARG A 4 22.75 -4.93 6.33
CA ARG A 4 23.64 -4.65 7.47
C ARG A 4 24.56 -5.83 7.75
N ALA A 5 24.93 -6.57 6.71
CA ALA A 5 25.81 -7.74 6.79
C ALA A 5 25.31 -8.86 7.75
N GLY A 6 24.00 -8.95 8.02
CA GLY A 6 23.42 -10.01 8.84
C GLY A 6 22.81 -11.16 8.02
N VAL A 7 22.44 -12.24 8.71
CA VAL A 7 21.63 -13.34 8.15
C VAL A 7 20.27 -13.38 8.86
N GLN A 8 19.20 -13.40 8.07
CA GLN A 8 17.83 -13.54 8.59
C GLN A 8 17.28 -14.90 8.16
N ILE A 9 16.78 -15.66 9.14
CA ILE A 9 16.09 -16.93 8.92
C ILE A 9 14.59 -16.64 9.04
N GLN A 10 13.82 -17.01 8.01
CA GLN A 10 12.36 -16.82 7.98
C GLN A 10 11.64 -18.13 8.31
N GLY A 11 10.44 -18.04 8.87
CA GLY A 11 9.59 -19.21 9.15
C GLY A 11 10.05 -20.08 10.32
N LEU A 12 10.83 -19.54 11.26
CA LEU A 12 11.26 -20.27 12.45
C LEU A 12 10.15 -20.28 13.50
N GLU A 13 9.69 -21.47 13.88
CA GLU A 13 8.68 -21.63 14.94
C GLU A 13 9.27 -21.39 16.34
N ILE A 14 8.44 -20.83 17.23
CA ILE A 14 8.84 -20.43 18.59
C ILE A 14 9.45 -21.58 19.40
N ASN A 15 8.95 -22.81 19.23
CA ASN A 15 9.43 -24.00 19.93
C ASN A 15 10.88 -24.38 19.58
N HIS A 16 11.40 -23.92 18.44
CA HIS A 16 12.76 -24.18 18.02
C HIS A 16 13.77 -23.13 18.54
N LEU A 17 13.30 -21.97 19.00
CA LEU A 17 14.17 -20.85 19.41
C LEU A 17 15.21 -21.24 20.47
N PRO A 18 14.88 -21.95 21.57
CA PRO A 18 15.90 -22.29 22.58
C PRO A 18 17.03 -23.15 22.02
N ARG A 19 16.71 -24.08 21.11
CA ARG A 19 17.71 -24.96 20.47
C ARG A 19 18.56 -24.18 19.47
N VAL A 20 17.96 -23.28 18.70
CA VAL A 20 18.68 -22.42 17.75
C VAL A 20 19.62 -21.49 18.49
N GLU A 21 19.14 -20.82 19.54
CA GLU A 21 19.96 -19.93 20.37
C GLU A 21 21.16 -20.68 20.99
N ALA A 22 20.92 -21.85 21.58
CA ALA A 22 21.99 -22.68 22.15
C ALA A 22 23.04 -23.10 21.10
N ARG A 23 22.61 -23.36 19.85
CA ARG A 23 23.53 -23.70 18.75
C ARG A 23 24.32 -22.49 18.25
N LEU A 24 23.68 -21.32 18.12
CA LEU A 24 24.36 -20.08 17.75
C LEU A 24 25.41 -19.70 18.80
N ARG A 25 25.06 -19.77 20.09
CA ARG A 25 25.97 -19.44 21.19
C ARG A 25 27.21 -20.34 21.22
N LYS A 26 27.07 -21.64 20.90
CA LYS A 26 28.20 -22.59 20.81
C LYS A 26 29.24 -22.20 19.76
N VAL A 27 28.86 -21.41 18.75
CA VAL A 27 29.77 -20.95 17.69
C VAL A 27 30.04 -19.45 17.76
N GLY A 28 29.74 -18.81 18.89
CA GLY A 28 30.00 -17.37 19.10
C GLY A 28 29.06 -16.44 18.34
N LEU A 29 27.90 -16.93 17.89
CA LEU A 29 26.87 -16.12 17.23
C LEU A 29 25.70 -15.82 18.19
N THR A 30 25.03 -14.69 17.97
CA THR A 30 23.87 -14.26 18.76
C THR A 30 22.81 -13.60 17.91
N ALA A 31 21.55 -13.70 18.34
CA ALA A 31 20.42 -12.95 17.80
C ALA A 31 19.92 -11.88 18.80
N LYS A 32 20.64 -11.66 19.90
CA LYS A 32 20.31 -10.62 20.87
C LYS A 32 20.53 -9.24 20.23
N GLN A 33 19.66 -8.30 20.56
CA GLN A 33 19.72 -6.91 20.09
C GLN A 33 19.74 -6.76 18.55
N THR A 34 19.23 -7.72 17.78
CA THR A 34 19.10 -7.61 16.32
C THR A 34 17.83 -6.87 15.84
N GLY A 35 16.94 -6.48 16.77
CA GLY A 35 15.66 -5.78 16.53
C GLY A 35 15.24 -4.95 17.77
N HIS A 36 14.07 -4.32 17.76
CA HIS A 36 13.61 -3.37 18.80
C HIS A 36 14.44 -2.06 18.88
N ASP A 37 14.38 -1.39 20.04
CA ASP A 37 14.95 -0.06 20.31
C ASP A 37 16.31 -0.19 21.00
N ASN A 38 17.31 -0.57 20.21
CA ASN A 38 18.69 -0.80 20.62
C ASN A 38 19.66 -0.57 19.44
N ILE A 39 20.94 -0.84 19.69
CA ILE A 39 21.97 -0.81 18.66
C ILE A 39 21.80 -2.02 17.72
N ARG A 40 21.73 -1.76 16.42
CA ARG A 40 21.66 -2.79 15.38
C ARG A 40 23.06 -3.32 15.07
N ASN A 41 23.12 -4.44 14.35
CA ASN A 41 24.38 -5.05 13.91
C ASN A 41 25.39 -4.00 13.44
N ILE A 42 26.53 -3.95 14.12
CA ILE A 42 27.66 -3.10 13.76
C ILE A 42 28.42 -3.81 12.66
N PHE A 43 28.72 -3.08 11.59
CA PHE A 43 29.48 -3.65 10.49
C PHE A 43 30.53 -2.67 9.99
N GLY A 44 31.67 -3.22 9.61
CA GLY A 44 32.69 -2.54 8.84
C GLY A 44 32.63 -2.93 7.36
N HIS A 45 33.60 -2.49 6.58
CA HIS A 45 33.83 -3.02 5.24
C HIS A 45 33.95 -4.56 5.30
N PRO A 46 33.26 -5.34 4.43
CA PRO A 46 33.19 -6.80 4.55
C PRO A 46 34.55 -7.51 4.53
N PHE A 47 35.54 -6.89 3.89
CA PHE A 47 36.90 -7.40 3.72
C PHE A 47 37.92 -6.64 4.57
N SER A 48 37.49 -5.97 5.64
CA SER A 48 38.39 -5.32 6.58
C SER A 48 39.41 -6.32 7.16
N GLY A 49 40.65 -5.86 7.32
CA GLY A 49 41.86 -6.61 7.61
C GLY A 49 42.44 -7.42 6.44
N LEU A 50 41.88 -7.30 5.24
CA LEU A 50 42.34 -8.03 4.05
C LEU A 50 42.66 -7.12 2.87
N MET A 51 42.30 -5.83 2.90
CA MET A 51 42.43 -4.97 1.71
C MET A 51 43.83 -4.35 1.61
N PRO A 52 44.46 -4.31 0.41
CA PRO A 52 45.81 -3.80 0.24
C PRO A 52 46.05 -2.33 0.68
N HIS A 53 45.02 -1.50 0.63
CA HIS A 53 45.10 -0.05 0.89
C HIS A 53 44.30 0.38 2.12
N GLU A 54 44.00 -0.56 3.02
CA GLU A 54 43.29 -0.25 4.27
C GLU A 54 44.18 0.51 5.24
N LEU A 55 43.66 1.59 5.82
CA LEU A 55 44.33 2.33 6.88
C LEU A 55 44.19 1.65 8.24
N ILE A 56 42.98 1.16 8.54
CA ILE A 56 42.62 0.64 9.86
C ILE A 56 41.79 -0.64 9.70
N ASP A 57 42.25 -1.75 10.29
CA ASP A 57 41.43 -2.96 10.43
C ASP A 57 40.34 -2.73 11.47
N THR A 58 39.10 -2.60 11.00
CA THR A 58 37.94 -2.23 11.81
C THR A 58 37.30 -3.43 12.54
N ARG A 59 37.76 -4.67 12.30
CA ARG A 59 37.11 -5.87 12.84
C ARG A 59 37.16 -5.94 14.36
N LEU A 60 38.30 -5.56 14.96
CA LEU A 60 38.45 -5.55 16.40
C LEU A 60 37.57 -4.46 17.02
N LEU A 61 37.59 -3.25 16.46
CA LEU A 61 36.75 -2.14 16.89
C LEU A 61 35.25 -2.49 16.85
N CYS A 62 34.79 -3.15 15.78
CA CYS A 62 33.41 -3.62 15.70
C CYS A 62 33.05 -4.55 16.88
N ARG A 63 33.95 -5.44 17.28
CA ARG A 63 33.74 -6.37 18.41
C ARG A 63 33.81 -5.67 19.75
N GLU A 64 34.74 -4.73 19.92
CA GLU A 64 34.88 -3.96 21.14
C GLU A 64 33.65 -3.10 21.39
N VAL A 65 33.13 -2.43 20.35
CA VAL A 65 31.88 -1.66 20.46
C VAL A 65 30.68 -2.58 20.70
N ASP A 66 30.61 -3.74 20.03
CA ASP A 66 29.55 -4.75 20.28
C ASP A 66 29.53 -5.21 21.75
N ALA A 67 30.70 -5.41 22.35
CA ALA A 67 30.84 -5.85 23.73
C ALA A 67 30.32 -4.83 24.76
N ILE A 68 30.23 -3.54 24.43
CA ILE A 68 29.74 -2.50 25.37
C ILE A 68 28.24 -2.65 25.63
N TYR A 69 27.45 -2.98 24.60
CA TYR A 69 26.00 -3.01 24.70
C TYR A 69 25.39 -4.40 24.68
N LEU A 70 26.11 -5.41 24.20
CA LEU A 70 25.60 -6.78 24.20
C LEU A 70 25.34 -7.23 25.65
N ASP A 71 24.11 -7.67 25.93
CA ASP A 71 23.65 -8.02 27.28
C ASP A 71 23.65 -6.88 28.31
N SER A 72 23.92 -5.64 27.90
CA SER A 72 23.74 -4.46 28.74
C SER A 72 22.26 -4.12 28.89
N ARG A 73 21.75 -4.15 30.13
CA ARG A 73 20.39 -3.67 30.44
C ARG A 73 20.23 -2.20 30.08
N GLU A 74 21.27 -1.40 30.29
CA GLU A 74 21.28 0.05 30.05
C GLU A 74 21.10 0.41 28.58
N TYR A 75 21.75 -0.33 27.67
CA TYR A 75 21.71 -0.10 26.23
C TYR A 75 20.71 -1.01 25.49
N SER A 76 19.88 -1.75 26.23
CA SER A 76 18.77 -2.54 25.69
C SER A 76 17.46 -1.75 25.53
N ASP A 77 17.41 -0.54 26.10
CA ASP A 77 16.27 0.38 26.07
C ASP A 77 16.74 1.76 25.60
N LEU A 78 17.07 1.91 24.33
CA LEU A 78 17.30 3.22 23.70
C LEU A 78 15.96 3.85 23.29
N PRO A 79 15.90 5.17 22.97
CA PRO A 79 14.65 5.78 22.48
C PRO A 79 14.16 5.16 21.16
N CYS A 80 15.07 4.73 20.30
CA CYS A 80 14.78 3.99 19.07
C CYS A 80 16.05 3.24 18.60
N ARG A 81 15.96 2.54 17.47
CA ARG A 81 17.13 1.87 16.86
C ARG A 81 18.27 2.84 16.55
N LEU A 82 19.50 2.37 16.73
CA LEU A 82 20.73 3.09 16.37
C LEU A 82 21.64 2.21 15.50
N ASN A 83 22.07 2.74 14.36
CA ASN A 83 22.91 2.07 13.38
C ASN A 83 24.34 2.62 13.43
N ILE A 84 25.30 1.76 13.72
CA ILE A 84 26.74 2.10 13.69
C ILE A 84 27.41 1.38 12.52
N CYS A 85 28.37 2.04 11.87
CA CYS A 85 29.24 1.41 10.88
C CYS A 85 30.65 1.98 10.88
N PHE A 86 31.57 1.22 10.29
CA PHE A 86 32.98 1.54 10.19
C PHE A 86 33.45 1.43 8.74
N ASN A 87 34.40 2.28 8.36
CA ASN A 87 35.15 2.14 7.14
C ASN A 87 36.64 2.29 7.42
N GLY A 88 37.42 1.30 7.01
CA GLY A 88 38.88 1.25 7.24
C GLY A 88 39.71 1.87 6.11
N SER A 89 39.08 2.26 5.00
CA SER A 89 39.72 2.86 3.83
C SER A 89 39.43 4.37 3.75
N GLU A 90 40.24 5.10 3.00
CA GLU A 90 39.96 6.49 2.60
C GLU A 90 38.87 6.57 1.52
N ASP A 91 38.52 5.44 0.90
CA ASP A 91 37.36 5.33 0.03
C ASP A 91 36.08 5.19 0.85
N HIS A 92 35.28 6.26 0.91
CA HIS A 92 34.11 6.33 1.76
C HIS A 92 32.81 6.14 0.95
N PRO A 93 32.15 4.96 0.99
CA PRO A 93 30.94 4.68 0.22
C PRO A 93 29.68 5.39 0.74
N VAL A 94 28.71 5.64 -0.16
CA VAL A 94 27.45 6.36 0.11
C VAL A 94 26.70 5.90 1.35
N HIS A 95 26.68 4.59 1.61
CA HIS A 95 25.84 4.03 2.66
C HIS A 95 26.23 4.54 4.06
N LEU A 96 27.48 4.98 4.25
CA LEU A 96 27.98 5.58 5.50
C LEU A 96 27.27 6.89 5.84
N TRP A 97 26.83 7.66 4.84
CA TRP A 97 26.17 8.96 5.03
C TRP A 97 24.73 8.86 5.56
N THR A 98 24.21 7.66 5.75
CA THR A 98 22.82 7.44 6.17
C THR A 98 22.67 6.53 7.39
N GLN A 99 23.76 6.31 8.13
CA GLN A 99 23.77 5.64 9.43
C GLN A 99 23.73 6.66 10.58
N ASP A 100 23.30 6.22 11.77
CA ASP A 100 23.23 7.09 12.94
C ASP A 100 24.63 7.47 13.45
N LEU A 101 25.62 6.60 13.28
CA LEU A 101 27.02 6.89 13.60
C LEU A 101 27.95 6.15 12.62
N SER A 102 28.83 6.88 11.96
CA SER A 102 29.78 6.31 11.00
C SER A 102 31.19 6.81 11.30
N PHE A 103 32.13 5.88 11.35
CA PHE A 103 33.56 6.16 11.49
C PHE A 103 34.25 5.97 10.14
N LEU A 104 34.81 7.05 9.60
CA LEU A 104 35.40 7.12 8.27
C LEU A 104 36.91 7.23 8.42
N ALA A 105 37.65 6.17 8.07
CA ALA A 105 39.11 6.20 8.19
C ALA A 105 39.72 7.31 7.34
N SER A 106 40.61 8.07 7.95
CA SER A 106 41.31 9.20 7.33
C SER A 106 42.65 9.42 8.05
N ARG A 107 43.44 10.36 7.54
CA ARG A 107 44.69 10.81 8.17
C ARG A 107 44.55 12.21 8.74
N ASN A 108 45.13 12.45 9.92
CA ASN A 108 45.26 13.79 10.47
C ASN A 108 46.34 14.60 9.71
N ALA A 109 46.59 15.84 10.13
CA ALA A 109 47.60 16.70 9.52
C ALA A 109 49.03 16.13 9.61
N ASP A 110 49.31 15.32 10.62
CA ASP A 110 50.60 14.66 10.87
C ASP A 110 50.72 13.30 10.14
N GLY A 111 49.68 12.89 9.41
CA GLY A 111 49.64 11.64 8.64
C GLY A 111 49.23 10.40 9.42
N GLU A 112 48.86 10.55 10.71
CA GLU A 112 48.43 9.46 11.58
C GLU A 112 47.01 9.00 11.22
N ALA A 113 46.76 7.70 11.28
CA ALA A 113 45.49 7.11 10.92
C ALA A 113 44.49 7.19 12.09
N GLY A 114 43.28 7.65 11.79
CA GLY A 114 42.16 7.71 12.72
C GLY A 114 40.85 7.84 11.96
N PHE A 115 39.82 8.40 12.59
CA PHE A 115 38.49 8.49 12.02
C PHE A 115 37.95 9.92 12.04
N GLN A 116 37.41 10.34 10.89
CA GLN A 116 36.39 11.38 10.85
C GLN A 116 35.02 10.76 11.20
N VAL A 117 34.12 11.57 11.76
CA VAL A 117 32.83 11.07 12.27
C VAL A 117 31.65 11.72 11.54
N LEU A 118 30.75 10.88 11.05
CA LEU A 118 29.42 11.30 10.63
C LEU A 118 28.38 10.87 11.67
N ILE A 119 27.44 11.76 11.98
CA ILE A 119 26.40 11.50 12.98
C ILE A 119 25.00 11.75 12.43
N ALA A 120 24.04 10.96 12.91
CA ALA A 120 22.61 11.16 12.79
C ALA A 120 22.04 11.11 11.35
N GLY A 121 22.64 10.29 10.48
CA GLY A 121 22.05 9.93 9.20
C GLY A 121 20.87 8.96 9.33
N THR A 122 19.95 8.99 8.37
CA THR A 122 18.82 8.03 8.32
C THR A 122 18.30 7.82 6.91
N GLN A 123 17.87 6.59 6.63
CA GLN A 123 17.14 6.22 5.41
C GLN A 123 15.61 6.24 5.57
N GLY A 124 15.05 6.35 6.77
CA GLY A 124 13.63 6.11 7.06
C GLY A 124 12.63 7.03 6.33
N GLN A 125 11.37 7.08 6.81
CA GLN A 125 10.26 7.85 6.19
C GLN A 125 10.67 9.25 5.71
N GLU A 126 11.42 9.94 6.56
CA GLU A 126 12.12 11.18 6.22
C GLU A 126 13.61 10.86 6.18
N PRO A 127 14.22 10.67 5.01
CA PRO A 127 15.65 10.39 4.93
C PRO A 127 16.45 11.66 5.24
N ARG A 128 17.64 11.49 5.80
CA ARG A 128 18.58 12.58 6.07
C ARG A 128 20.00 12.10 5.90
N ARG A 129 20.82 12.94 5.26
CA ARG A 129 22.26 12.79 5.28
C ARG A 129 22.80 13.08 6.69
N ALA A 130 23.74 12.27 7.15
CA ALA A 130 24.46 12.49 8.39
C ALA A 130 25.20 13.84 8.35
N TRP A 131 25.33 14.48 9.50
CA TRP A 131 26.18 15.66 9.67
C TRP A 131 27.62 15.22 9.88
N HIS A 132 28.55 16.02 9.36
CA HIS A 132 29.94 15.94 9.79
C HIS A 132 30.03 16.48 11.21
N LEU A 133 30.57 15.65 12.11
CA LEU A 133 30.99 16.09 13.43
C LEU A 133 32.49 16.42 13.31
N PRO A 134 32.92 17.68 13.48
CA PRO A 134 34.26 18.15 13.09
C PRO A 134 35.34 17.74 14.10
N VAL A 135 35.47 16.43 14.34
CA VAL A 135 36.39 15.81 15.30
C VAL A 135 37.15 14.68 14.63
N PHE A 136 38.36 14.45 15.10
CA PHE A 136 39.20 13.33 14.75
C PHE A 136 39.29 12.38 15.95
N VAL A 137 39.02 11.09 15.71
CA VAL A 137 38.93 10.06 16.76
C VAL A 137 39.94 8.96 16.46
N TYR A 138 40.86 8.71 17.40
CA TYR A 138 41.82 7.61 17.27
C TYR A 138 41.17 6.24 17.54
N PRO A 139 41.72 5.13 17.00
CA PRO A 139 41.16 3.80 17.20
C PRO A 139 40.88 3.42 18.66
N ASP A 140 41.79 3.74 19.57
CA ASP A 140 41.69 3.48 21.02
C ASP A 140 40.61 4.33 21.72
N GLN A 141 40.18 5.43 21.09
CA GLN A 141 39.15 6.34 21.60
C GLN A 141 37.73 5.95 21.17
N VAL A 142 37.57 5.14 20.12
CA VAL A 142 36.28 4.81 19.48
C VAL A 142 35.25 4.25 20.47
N VAL A 143 35.68 3.37 21.39
CA VAL A 143 34.82 2.72 22.38
C VAL A 143 34.18 3.75 23.31
N ALA A 144 35.00 4.58 23.96
CA ALA A 144 34.54 5.62 24.88
C ALA A 144 33.73 6.71 24.15
N PHE A 145 34.15 7.07 22.93
CA PHE A 145 33.42 7.99 22.07
C PHE A 145 32.00 7.47 21.78
N THR A 146 31.89 6.21 21.34
CA THR A 146 30.60 5.59 21.03
C THR A 146 29.72 5.52 22.27
N GLN A 147 30.28 5.12 23.41
CA GLN A 147 29.54 5.05 24.68
C GLN A 147 28.95 6.41 25.06
N SER A 148 29.71 7.50 24.94
CA SER A 148 29.22 8.84 25.23
C SER A 148 28.06 9.26 24.31
N ILE A 149 28.11 8.93 23.01
CA ILE A 149 27.00 9.17 22.07
C ILE A 149 25.77 8.35 22.45
N LEU A 150 25.95 7.09 22.86
CA LEU A 150 24.85 6.24 23.33
C LEU A 150 24.21 6.82 24.59
N ASP A 151 24.99 7.33 25.52
CA ASP A 151 24.48 7.99 26.73
C ASP A 151 23.73 9.28 26.43
N LEU A 152 24.26 10.12 25.52
CA LEU A 152 23.56 11.29 25.03
C LEU A 152 22.18 10.90 24.47
N PHE A 153 22.15 9.89 23.59
CA PHE A 153 20.90 9.46 22.97
C PHE A 153 19.93 8.88 24.00
N ARG A 154 20.41 8.03 24.90
CA ARG A 154 19.60 7.39 25.95
C ARG A 154 18.99 8.41 26.91
N LEU A 155 19.77 9.41 27.33
CA LEU A 155 19.38 10.39 28.34
C LEU A 155 18.56 11.55 27.78
N LYS A 156 18.81 11.96 26.53
CA LYS A 156 18.21 13.17 25.94
C LYS A 156 17.28 12.90 24.75
N GLY A 157 17.30 11.70 24.17
CA GLY A 157 16.45 11.36 23.04
C GLY A 157 14.97 11.24 23.44
N SER A 158 14.08 11.81 22.63
CA SER A 158 12.64 11.78 22.89
C SER A 158 12.05 10.37 22.79
N ARG A 159 11.23 10.00 23.78
CA ARG A 159 10.42 8.77 23.79
C ARG A 159 8.93 9.00 23.59
N GLU A 160 8.51 10.27 23.41
CA GLU A 160 7.09 10.63 23.35
C GLU A 160 6.41 10.14 22.08
N LYS A 161 7.04 10.37 20.92
CA LYS A 161 6.52 9.97 19.60
C LYS A 161 7.55 9.15 18.87
N ARG A 162 7.27 7.87 18.66
CA ARG A 162 8.17 6.90 18.00
C ARG A 162 8.67 7.37 16.62
N SER A 163 7.84 8.06 15.84
CA SER A 163 8.22 8.65 14.54
C SER A 163 9.31 9.72 14.66
N ARG A 164 9.48 10.31 15.84
CA ARG A 164 10.41 11.40 16.17
C ARG A 164 11.46 10.99 17.22
N SER A 165 11.73 9.68 17.38
CA SER A 165 12.62 9.14 18.42
C SER A 165 14.01 8.70 17.93
N ARG A 166 14.36 8.86 16.64
CA ARG A 166 15.71 8.57 16.13
C ARG A 166 16.72 9.63 16.59
N LEU A 167 18.00 9.25 16.67
CA LEU A 167 19.10 10.14 17.08
C LEU A 167 19.11 11.46 16.31
N ARG A 168 18.72 11.43 15.03
CA ARG A 168 18.62 12.66 14.22
C ARG A 168 17.78 13.75 14.85
N PHE A 169 16.63 13.43 15.46
CA PHE A 169 15.75 14.46 15.98
C PHE A 169 16.34 15.13 17.21
N LEU A 170 17.12 14.39 17.98
CA LEU A 170 17.93 14.95 19.07
C LEU A 170 18.97 15.92 18.50
N VAL A 171 19.75 15.50 17.49
CA VAL A 171 20.77 16.35 16.85
C VAL A 171 20.15 17.57 16.14
N GLU A 172 18.97 17.46 15.54
CA GLU A 172 18.22 18.61 15.01
C GLU A 172 17.85 19.63 16.10
N THR A 173 17.63 19.16 17.33
CA THR A 173 17.22 20.00 18.46
C THR A 173 18.41 20.69 19.12
N ILE A 174 19.49 19.96 19.38
CA ILE A 174 20.66 20.48 20.11
C ILE A 174 21.77 21.01 19.19
N GLY A 175 21.69 20.73 17.89
CA GLY A 175 22.73 21.05 16.91
C GLY A 175 23.98 20.18 17.05
N VAL A 176 24.88 20.30 16.07
CA VAL A 176 26.22 19.67 16.13
C VAL A 176 27.02 20.24 17.31
N ASP A 177 26.88 21.53 17.58
CA ASP A 177 27.55 22.21 18.70
C ASP A 177 27.14 21.63 20.05
N GLY A 178 25.84 21.37 20.27
CA GLY A 178 25.36 20.72 21.50
C GLY A 178 25.90 19.30 21.68
N VAL A 179 26.11 18.56 20.58
CA VAL A 179 26.80 17.24 20.64
C VAL A 179 28.27 17.44 21.04
N LEU A 180 28.97 18.42 20.47
CA LEU A 180 30.35 18.72 20.82
C LEU A 180 30.51 19.15 22.28
N GLU A 181 29.60 19.98 22.80
CA GLU A 181 29.56 20.37 24.21
C GLU A 181 29.37 19.16 25.13
N TRP A 182 28.47 18.25 24.78
CA TRP A 182 28.30 16.99 25.51
C TRP A 182 29.59 16.16 25.52
N LEU A 183 30.22 15.97 24.36
CA LEU A 183 31.44 15.17 24.23
C LEU A 183 32.62 15.76 25.00
N LYS A 184 32.77 17.10 25.00
CA LYS A 184 33.81 17.81 25.78
C LYS A 184 33.74 17.51 27.28
N VAL A 185 32.54 17.32 27.83
CA VAL A 185 32.35 17.09 29.27
C VAL A 185 32.37 15.61 29.63
N SER A 186 31.87 14.75 28.74
CA SER A 186 31.65 13.33 29.01
C SER A 186 32.84 12.43 28.69
N LEU A 187 33.76 12.87 27.82
CA LEU A 187 34.91 12.05 27.43
C LEU A 187 36.10 12.26 28.39
N PRO A 188 36.88 11.19 28.65
CA PRO A 188 38.05 11.27 29.51
C PRO A 188 39.29 11.86 28.80
N PHE A 189 39.16 12.24 27.54
CA PHE A 189 40.23 12.79 26.71
C PHE A 189 39.72 14.00 25.91
N GLN A 190 40.65 14.84 25.49
CA GLN A 190 40.36 15.96 24.60
C GLN A 190 40.26 15.46 23.15
N LEU A 191 39.19 15.82 22.46
CA LEU A 191 39.02 15.53 21.04
C LEU A 191 39.86 16.48 20.19
N GLU A 192 40.54 15.91 19.19
CA GLU A 192 41.21 16.69 18.16
C GLU A 192 40.21 17.17 17.10
N PRO A 193 40.43 18.35 16.51
CA PRO A 193 39.61 18.82 15.39
C PRO A 193 39.90 18.00 14.13
N ALA A 194 38.86 17.71 13.34
CA ALA A 194 39.07 17.18 12.00
C ALA A 194 39.76 18.23 11.11
N ASN A 195 40.71 17.80 10.28
CA ASN A 195 41.45 18.69 9.37
C ASN A 195 40.63 19.13 8.13
N SER A 196 39.55 18.42 7.81
CA SER A 196 38.71 18.61 6.63
C SER A 196 37.34 17.96 6.82
N GLU A 197 36.39 18.23 5.92
CA GLU A 197 35.16 17.43 5.83
C GLU A 197 35.40 16.15 5.02
N PRO A 198 34.76 15.02 5.40
CA PRO A 198 34.86 13.78 4.64
C PRO A 198 34.23 13.92 3.25
N VAL A 199 34.94 13.41 2.23
CA VAL A 199 34.48 13.39 0.84
C VAL A 199 34.05 11.97 0.46
N PRO A 200 32.84 11.77 -0.09
CA PRO A 200 32.42 10.46 -0.55
C PRO A 200 33.25 10.00 -1.76
N THR A 201 33.58 8.71 -1.82
CA THR A 201 34.25 8.13 -2.99
C THR A 201 33.34 8.22 -4.22
N ALA A 202 33.94 8.47 -5.39
CA ALA A 202 33.24 8.47 -6.67
C ALA A 202 33.03 7.06 -7.23
N ALA A 203 33.81 6.08 -6.75
CA ALA A 203 33.75 4.71 -7.22
C ALA A 203 32.62 3.91 -6.55
N THR A 204 32.09 2.92 -7.27
CA THR A 204 31.21 1.93 -6.66
C THR A 204 32.05 0.85 -5.99
N GLU A 205 31.61 0.37 -4.82
CA GLU A 205 32.35 -0.63 -4.06
C GLU A 205 32.25 -2.01 -4.74
N GLU A 206 33.38 -2.62 -5.06
CA GLU A 206 33.41 -3.95 -5.69
C GLU A 206 33.38 -5.07 -4.65
N LEU A 207 32.22 -5.73 -4.52
CA LEU A 207 32.01 -6.78 -3.51
C LEU A 207 31.86 -8.20 -4.08
N VAL A 208 31.76 -8.32 -5.41
CA VAL A 208 31.57 -9.59 -6.13
C VAL A 208 32.68 -9.77 -7.17
N GLY A 209 33.30 -10.95 -7.18
CA GLY A 209 34.42 -11.29 -8.04
C GLY A 209 35.62 -11.80 -7.27
N TRP A 210 36.77 -11.84 -7.95
CA TRP A 210 38.06 -12.17 -7.35
C TRP A 210 38.75 -10.89 -6.90
N LEU A 211 38.74 -10.67 -5.59
CA LEU A 211 39.28 -9.46 -4.97
C LEU A 211 40.65 -9.77 -4.37
N ARG A 212 41.61 -8.86 -4.60
CA ARG A 212 42.98 -9.00 -4.08
C ARG A 212 42.99 -8.78 -2.58
N GLN A 213 43.85 -9.53 -1.90
CA GLN A 213 44.15 -9.30 -0.50
C GLN A 213 45.52 -8.63 -0.33
N SER A 214 45.81 -8.10 0.85
CA SER A 214 47.13 -7.55 1.20
C SER A 214 48.24 -8.60 1.06
N ASP A 215 47.93 -9.87 1.34
CA ASP A 215 48.78 -10.99 0.94
C ASP A 215 48.57 -11.28 -0.56
N PRO A 216 49.58 -11.10 -1.41
CA PRO A 216 49.45 -11.29 -2.86
C PRO A 216 49.21 -12.75 -3.28
N GLY A 217 49.48 -13.72 -2.39
CA GLY A 217 49.22 -15.14 -2.62
C GLY A 217 47.77 -15.54 -2.39
N LEU A 218 46.99 -14.71 -1.68
CA LEU A 218 45.63 -14.99 -1.24
C LEU A 218 44.58 -14.10 -1.92
N TRP A 219 43.37 -14.63 -2.03
CA TRP A 219 42.26 -13.99 -2.71
C TRP A 219 40.96 -14.12 -1.91
N THR A 220 40.12 -13.10 -2.07
CA THR A 220 38.72 -13.14 -1.64
C THR A 220 37.84 -13.48 -2.84
N MET A 221 36.99 -14.50 -2.69
CA MET A 221 35.96 -14.90 -3.64
C MET A 221 34.62 -14.30 -3.21
N GLY A 222 34.31 -13.10 -3.69
CA GLY A 222 33.01 -12.46 -3.51
C GLY A 222 31.97 -13.09 -4.44
N LEU A 223 30.85 -13.54 -3.90
CA LEU A 223 29.82 -14.28 -4.64
C LEU A 223 28.54 -13.46 -4.79
N SER A 224 27.98 -13.51 -6.00
CA SER A 224 26.65 -12.99 -6.28
C SER A 224 25.60 -13.83 -5.57
N VAL A 225 24.74 -13.17 -4.79
CA VAL A 225 23.56 -13.77 -4.16
C VAL A 225 22.37 -12.91 -4.55
N PRO A 226 21.61 -13.27 -5.60
CA PRO A 226 20.49 -12.48 -6.07
C PRO A 226 19.53 -12.10 -4.94
N LEU A 227 19.42 -10.78 -4.70
CA LEU A 227 18.59 -10.17 -3.65
C LEU A 227 18.84 -10.75 -2.24
N GLY A 228 20.05 -11.26 -1.99
CA GLY A 228 20.46 -11.87 -0.73
C GLY A 228 19.66 -13.09 -0.28
N ARG A 229 18.99 -13.81 -1.18
CA ARG A 229 18.29 -15.06 -0.86
C ARG A 229 19.24 -16.25 -1.00
N LEU A 230 19.49 -16.94 0.12
CA LEU A 230 20.22 -18.20 0.16
C LEU A 230 19.33 -19.31 0.72
N SER A 231 19.45 -20.50 0.15
CA SER A 231 18.95 -21.73 0.76
C SER A 231 19.90 -22.22 1.85
N TRP A 232 19.40 -23.06 2.76
CA TRP A 232 20.23 -23.70 3.79
C TRP A 232 21.32 -24.59 3.18
N ARG A 233 21.05 -25.27 2.05
CA ARG A 233 22.02 -26.10 1.33
C ARG A 233 23.16 -25.28 0.76
N GLN A 234 22.86 -24.10 0.21
CA GLN A 234 23.90 -23.18 -0.27
C GLN A 234 24.76 -22.69 0.89
N LEU A 235 24.16 -22.33 2.03
CA LEU A 235 24.93 -21.89 3.20
C LEU A 235 25.81 -23.02 3.78
N GLU A 236 25.30 -24.25 3.86
CA GLU A 236 26.08 -25.41 4.28
C GLU A 236 27.23 -25.71 3.30
N GLY A 237 26.95 -25.68 1.99
CA GLY A 237 27.95 -25.82 0.95
C GLY A 237 29.04 -24.75 1.07
N LEU A 238 28.69 -23.48 1.25
CA LEU A 238 29.65 -22.40 1.46
C LEU A 238 30.54 -22.62 2.68
N ALA A 239 30.01 -23.18 3.78
CA ALA A 239 30.81 -23.53 4.94
C ALA A 239 31.80 -24.67 4.67
N ILE A 240 31.46 -25.61 3.78
CA ILE A 240 32.39 -26.64 3.31
C ILE A 240 33.47 -26.02 2.42
N LEU A 241 33.07 -25.16 1.47
CA LEU A 241 34.00 -24.49 0.56
C LEU A 241 34.98 -23.57 1.30
N SER A 242 34.52 -22.85 2.32
CA SER A 242 35.41 -21.99 3.09
C SER A 242 36.51 -22.75 3.79
N ARG A 243 36.24 -23.96 4.31
CA ARG A 243 37.25 -24.84 4.92
C ARG A 243 38.13 -25.54 3.89
N LYS A 244 37.56 -25.91 2.73
CA LYS A 244 38.26 -26.64 1.68
C LYS A 244 39.26 -25.77 0.93
N TRP A 245 38.86 -24.54 0.60
CA TRP A 245 39.61 -23.67 -0.29
C TRP A 245 40.18 -22.42 0.39
N GLY A 246 39.66 -22.03 1.56
CA GLY A 246 40.14 -20.91 2.35
C GLY A 246 40.52 -21.32 3.76
N ASP A 247 40.28 -20.43 4.73
CA ASP A 247 40.63 -20.62 6.14
C ASP A 247 39.42 -20.94 7.05
N GLY A 248 38.29 -21.30 6.45
CA GLY A 248 37.03 -21.58 7.15
C GLY A 248 36.12 -20.37 7.38
N HIS A 249 36.54 -19.14 7.06
CA HIS A 249 35.73 -17.94 7.28
C HIS A 249 34.86 -17.54 6.08
N LEU A 250 33.69 -16.98 6.40
CA LEU A 250 32.78 -16.33 5.45
C LEU A 250 32.55 -14.88 5.86
N ARG A 251 32.37 -13.99 4.88
CA ARG A 251 32.05 -12.57 5.10
C ARG A 251 30.78 -12.20 4.35
N THR A 252 29.75 -11.77 5.08
CA THR A 252 28.52 -11.18 4.51
C THR A 252 28.75 -9.72 4.16
N THR A 253 28.07 -9.24 3.12
CA THR A 253 28.22 -7.86 2.66
C THR A 253 26.99 -7.01 2.96
N HIS A 254 27.15 -5.69 3.02
CA HIS A 254 26.05 -4.75 3.18
C HIS A 254 25.21 -4.59 1.90
N GLU A 255 25.66 -5.15 0.78
CA GLU A 255 24.90 -5.27 -0.47
C GLU A 255 24.27 -6.67 -0.66
N GLN A 256 24.00 -7.36 0.45
CA GLN A 256 23.30 -8.64 0.47
C GLN A 256 24.06 -9.83 -0.15
N GLY A 257 25.38 -9.72 -0.36
CA GLY A 257 26.26 -10.78 -0.86
C GLY A 257 27.01 -11.53 0.24
N ILE A 258 27.81 -12.51 -0.16
CA ILE A 258 28.68 -13.29 0.73
C ILE A 258 30.00 -13.63 0.04
N ALA A 259 31.08 -13.78 0.80
CA ALA A 259 32.39 -14.12 0.28
C ALA A 259 33.07 -15.24 1.07
N VAL A 260 33.88 -16.02 0.37
CA VAL A 260 34.90 -16.90 0.95
C VAL A 260 36.24 -16.16 0.89
N ILE A 261 36.97 -16.10 1.99
CA ILE A 261 38.23 -15.37 2.07
C ILE A 261 39.43 -16.32 2.16
N ASN A 262 40.62 -15.76 1.93
CA ASN A 262 41.92 -16.39 2.15
C ASN A 262 42.13 -17.62 1.26
N ILE A 263 41.68 -17.54 0.00
CA ILE A 263 41.84 -18.60 -0.99
C ILE A 263 43.21 -18.47 -1.68
N PRO A 264 44.08 -19.48 -1.61
CA PRO A 264 45.34 -19.47 -2.35
C PRO A 264 45.13 -19.36 -3.86
N THR A 265 46.03 -18.62 -4.53
CA THR A 265 45.96 -18.35 -5.98
C THR A 265 45.77 -19.61 -6.82
N ALA A 266 46.44 -20.72 -6.46
CA ALA A 266 46.35 -22.00 -7.17
C ALA A 266 44.94 -22.62 -7.17
N PHE A 267 44.08 -22.26 -6.20
CA PHE A 267 42.77 -22.85 -6.02
C PHE A 267 41.60 -22.00 -6.53
N LYS A 268 41.85 -20.80 -7.08
CA LYS A 268 40.80 -19.90 -7.57
C LYS A 268 39.82 -20.59 -8.51
N SER A 269 40.34 -21.27 -9.55
CA SER A 269 39.48 -21.95 -10.53
C SER A 269 38.65 -23.05 -9.90
N ALA A 270 39.24 -23.89 -9.06
CA ALA A 270 38.55 -25.01 -8.41
C ALA A 270 37.48 -24.51 -7.42
N ALA A 271 37.78 -23.46 -6.66
CA ALA A 271 36.83 -22.83 -5.75
C ALA A 271 35.62 -22.24 -6.50
N ALA A 272 35.85 -21.57 -7.64
CA ALA A 272 34.77 -21.06 -8.49
C ALA A 272 33.89 -22.19 -9.07
N THR A 273 34.49 -23.30 -9.52
CA THR A 273 33.75 -24.47 -10.01
C THR A 273 32.85 -25.06 -8.92
N ASP A 274 33.38 -25.24 -7.72
CA ASP A 274 32.59 -25.77 -6.60
C ASP A 274 31.48 -24.79 -6.16
N ALA A 275 31.73 -23.48 -6.18
CA ALA A 275 30.69 -22.47 -5.91
C ALA A 275 29.59 -22.51 -6.98
N ALA A 276 29.95 -22.66 -8.25
CA ALA A 276 29.01 -22.79 -9.36
C ALA A 276 28.12 -24.03 -9.21
N ALA A 277 28.65 -25.14 -8.67
CA ALA A 277 27.86 -26.33 -8.37
C ALA A 277 26.77 -26.08 -7.30
N LEU A 278 26.90 -25.02 -6.48
CA LEU A 278 25.87 -24.56 -5.53
C LEU A 278 24.91 -23.52 -6.15
N GLY A 279 25.07 -23.22 -7.44
CA GLY A 279 24.33 -22.14 -8.12
C GLY A 279 24.77 -20.74 -7.68
N LEU A 280 26.01 -20.59 -7.22
CA LEU A 280 26.60 -19.30 -6.81
C LEU A 280 27.77 -18.95 -7.74
N SER A 281 27.90 -17.68 -8.09
CA SER A 281 28.85 -17.24 -9.11
C SER A 281 29.70 -16.08 -8.63
N VAL A 282 30.98 -16.09 -9.02
CA VAL A 282 31.90 -14.94 -8.92
C VAL A 282 31.62 -13.88 -9.99
N HIS A 283 30.78 -14.21 -10.97
CA HIS A 283 30.29 -13.28 -11.98
C HIS A 283 28.85 -12.92 -11.65
N ALA A 284 28.62 -11.65 -11.30
CA ALA A 284 27.30 -11.03 -11.29
C ALA A 284 27.09 -10.28 -12.60
N ASP A 285 25.95 -10.47 -13.25
CA ASP A 285 25.53 -9.56 -14.31
C ASP A 285 25.14 -8.19 -13.72
N GLU A 286 24.86 -7.22 -14.60
CA GLU A 286 24.56 -5.86 -14.19
C GLU A 286 23.29 -5.74 -13.33
N TYR A 287 22.35 -6.68 -13.43
CA TYR A 287 21.13 -6.63 -12.62
C TYR A 287 21.36 -7.22 -11.23
N ASP A 288 22.01 -8.38 -11.14
CA ASP A 288 22.32 -8.98 -9.85
C ASP A 288 23.25 -8.09 -9.02
N ARG A 289 24.14 -7.34 -9.69
CA ARG A 289 25.07 -6.39 -9.04
C ARG A 289 24.38 -5.09 -8.61
N ASN A 290 23.51 -4.52 -9.43
CA ASN A 290 23.00 -3.17 -9.21
C ASN A 290 21.59 -3.14 -8.59
N THR A 291 21.00 -4.30 -8.27
CA THR A 291 19.66 -4.37 -7.68
C THR A 291 19.68 -4.83 -6.23
N MET A 292 18.81 -4.23 -5.42
CA MET A 292 18.64 -4.58 -4.02
C MET A 292 17.17 -4.56 -3.64
N ALA A 293 16.72 -5.52 -2.82
CA ALA A 293 15.35 -5.57 -2.35
C ALA A 293 15.26 -5.91 -0.87
N CYS A 294 14.33 -5.28 -0.14
CA CYS A 294 14.10 -5.63 1.26
C CYS A 294 13.32 -6.95 1.36
N THR A 295 12.97 -7.38 2.57
CA THR A 295 12.18 -8.59 2.78
C THR A 295 10.79 -8.51 2.15
N GLY A 296 10.16 -7.34 2.15
CA GLY A 296 8.84 -7.12 1.56
C GLY A 296 7.70 -7.80 2.31
N ARG A 297 6.48 -7.64 1.79
CA ARG A 297 5.23 -8.15 2.38
C ARG A 297 5.21 -9.66 2.61
N GLN A 298 6.08 -10.43 1.95
CA GLN A 298 6.16 -11.88 2.15
C GLN A 298 6.40 -12.27 3.62
N PHE A 299 7.25 -11.52 4.33
CA PHE A 299 7.56 -11.82 5.74
C PHE A 299 7.66 -10.57 6.64
N CYS A 300 7.42 -9.36 6.12
CA CYS A 300 7.52 -8.13 6.89
C CYS A 300 6.14 -7.51 7.12
N ASP A 301 5.73 -7.41 8.39
CA ASP A 301 4.43 -6.84 8.79
C ASP A 301 4.29 -5.34 8.49
N MET A 302 5.40 -4.63 8.33
CA MET A 302 5.40 -3.21 7.97
C MET A 302 5.31 -2.97 6.46
N ALA A 303 5.58 -3.99 5.64
CA ALA A 303 5.62 -3.83 4.19
C ALA A 303 4.20 -3.85 3.61
N VAL A 304 3.87 -2.83 2.83
CA VAL A 304 2.57 -2.74 2.16
C VAL A 304 2.59 -3.42 0.78
N THR A 305 3.79 -3.63 0.23
CA THR A 305 4.07 -4.24 -1.08
C THR A 305 5.12 -5.35 -0.94
N GLU A 306 4.98 -6.44 -1.70
CA GLU A 306 6.05 -7.44 -1.85
C GLU A 306 7.27 -6.79 -2.55
N THR A 307 8.49 -7.32 -2.36
CA THR A 307 9.67 -6.73 -3.01
C THR A 307 10.56 -7.72 -3.72
N LYS A 308 10.93 -8.85 -3.11
CA LYS A 308 11.95 -9.72 -3.73
C LYS A 308 11.39 -10.47 -4.94
N GLY A 309 10.14 -10.89 -4.91
CA GLY A 309 9.44 -11.45 -6.06
C GLY A 309 9.27 -10.42 -7.17
N HIS A 310 8.78 -9.22 -6.83
CA HIS A 310 8.61 -8.15 -7.83
C HIS A 310 9.91 -7.69 -8.46
N MET A 311 10.99 -7.58 -7.67
CA MET A 311 12.32 -7.25 -8.21
C MET A 311 12.83 -8.33 -9.16
N LEU A 312 12.67 -9.63 -8.85
CA LEU A 312 13.05 -10.71 -9.77
C LEU A 312 12.26 -10.63 -11.10
N GLN A 313 10.96 -10.34 -11.03
CA GLN A 313 10.13 -10.16 -12.23
C GLN A 313 10.55 -8.93 -13.04
N LEU A 314 10.87 -7.83 -12.38
CA LEU A 314 11.38 -6.62 -13.03
C LEU A 314 12.71 -6.93 -13.75
N ILE A 315 13.66 -7.56 -13.05
CA ILE A 315 14.94 -7.96 -13.64
C ILE A 315 14.75 -8.86 -14.86
N ASP A 316 13.90 -9.88 -14.80
CA ASP A 316 13.62 -10.77 -15.93
C ASP A 316 13.04 -10.00 -17.13
N LYS A 317 12.08 -9.09 -16.88
CA LYS A 317 11.49 -8.25 -17.93
C LYS A 317 12.52 -7.29 -18.54
N LEU A 318 13.40 -6.67 -17.75
CA LEU A 318 14.45 -5.77 -18.26
C LEU A 318 15.53 -6.54 -19.04
N ARG A 319 15.93 -7.73 -18.57
CA ARG A 319 16.84 -8.65 -19.27
C ARG A 319 16.30 -9.02 -20.65
N LYS A 320 15.01 -9.38 -20.74
CA LYS A 320 14.33 -9.71 -22.02
C LYS A 320 14.28 -8.54 -22.99
N ARG A 321 14.26 -7.30 -22.48
CA ARG A 321 14.33 -6.07 -23.28
C ARG A 321 15.76 -5.65 -23.64
N ALA A 322 16.76 -6.39 -23.15
CA ALA A 322 18.18 -6.09 -23.30
C ALA A 322 18.58 -4.69 -22.79
N LEU A 323 17.86 -4.15 -21.79
CA LEU A 323 18.14 -2.82 -21.24
C LEU A 323 19.45 -2.83 -20.44
N LYS A 324 20.45 -2.06 -20.85
CA LYS A 324 21.72 -1.95 -20.12
C LYS A 324 21.62 -0.93 -18.98
N LEU A 325 22.00 -1.34 -17.78
CA LEU A 325 22.04 -0.48 -16.59
C LEU A 325 23.33 0.32 -16.50
N HIS A 326 24.47 -0.18 -17.01
CA HIS A 326 25.76 0.52 -16.96
C HIS A 326 26.09 1.14 -15.58
N GLY A 327 25.76 0.44 -14.49
CA GLY A 327 25.99 0.89 -13.12
C GLY A 327 24.80 1.59 -12.44
N ILE A 328 23.70 1.85 -13.15
CA ILE A 328 22.45 2.40 -12.56
C ILE A 328 21.90 1.44 -11.51
N ARG A 329 21.81 1.92 -10.27
CA ARG A 329 21.33 1.14 -9.11
C ARG A 329 19.83 1.23 -8.93
N ILE A 330 19.17 0.09 -8.76
CA ILE A 330 17.71 0.00 -8.53
C ILE A 330 17.44 -0.66 -7.18
N HIS A 331 16.90 0.09 -6.23
CA HIS A 331 16.65 -0.42 -4.88
C HIS A 331 15.16 -0.38 -4.54
N MET A 332 14.63 -1.51 -4.06
CA MET A 332 13.20 -1.71 -3.80
C MET A 332 12.91 -2.01 -2.33
N SER A 333 12.13 -1.14 -1.69
CA SER A 333 11.66 -1.32 -0.32
C SER A 333 10.14 -1.39 -0.27
N GLY A 334 9.56 -2.34 0.47
CA GLY A 334 8.11 -2.56 0.50
C GLY A 334 7.32 -1.54 1.33
N CYS A 335 8.00 -0.59 1.97
CA CYS A 335 7.42 0.52 2.74
C CYS A 335 8.46 1.65 2.87
N PRO A 336 8.09 2.81 3.44
CA PRO A 336 9.01 3.93 3.55
C PRO A 336 10.14 3.78 4.59
N CYS A 337 10.23 2.66 5.32
CA CYS A 337 11.34 2.42 6.24
C CYS A 337 12.70 2.30 5.53
N SER A 338 12.70 2.11 4.21
CA SER A 338 13.89 2.09 3.35
C SER A 338 14.95 1.07 3.78
N CYS A 339 14.52 -0.15 4.14
CA CYS A 339 15.46 -1.21 4.52
C CYS A 339 16.41 -1.63 3.39
N ALA A 340 16.03 -1.39 2.12
CA ALA A 340 16.91 -1.57 0.95
C ALA A 340 17.53 -0.25 0.47
N GLN A 341 17.48 0.82 1.27
CA GLN A 341 18.15 2.09 0.96
C GLN A 341 17.69 2.71 -0.38
N HIS A 342 16.37 2.80 -0.59
CA HIS A 342 15.82 3.28 -1.87
C HIS A 342 16.07 4.77 -2.11
N PHE A 343 16.26 5.58 -1.07
CA PHE A 343 16.58 7.00 -1.24
C PHE A 343 18.02 7.26 -1.71
N THR A 344 18.94 6.32 -1.55
CA THR A 344 20.34 6.49 -2.01
C THR A 344 20.65 5.67 -3.26
N ALA A 345 19.62 5.16 -3.95
CA ALA A 345 19.76 4.53 -5.24
C ALA A 345 19.52 5.54 -6.37
N ASP A 346 20.07 5.26 -7.55
CA ASP A 346 19.76 6.01 -8.76
C ASP A 346 18.26 5.94 -9.07
N ILE A 347 17.68 4.74 -8.95
CA ILE A 347 16.24 4.46 -9.05
C ILE A 347 15.76 3.83 -7.73
N GLY A 348 15.08 4.63 -6.93
CA GLY A 348 14.46 4.21 -5.67
C GLY A 348 13.00 3.82 -5.83
N LEU A 349 12.63 2.63 -5.36
CA LEU A 349 11.25 2.13 -5.40
C LEU A 349 10.72 1.95 -3.97
N LYS A 350 9.73 2.77 -3.58
CA LYS A 350 9.09 2.76 -2.26
C LYS A 350 7.68 2.17 -2.36
N GLY A 351 7.48 1.01 -1.75
CA GLY A 351 6.23 0.26 -1.79
C GLY A 351 5.06 1.07 -1.24
N VAL A 352 3.99 1.12 -2.03
CA VAL A 352 2.71 1.75 -1.70
C VAL A 352 1.56 0.86 -2.15
N ARG A 353 0.40 1.12 -1.57
CA ARG A 353 -0.86 0.61 -2.09
C ARG A 353 -1.39 1.56 -3.14
N VAL A 354 -1.52 1.06 -4.35
CA VAL A 354 -2.04 1.84 -5.48
C VAL A 354 -3.52 1.58 -5.59
N ARG A 355 -4.31 2.63 -5.41
CA ARG A 355 -5.74 2.53 -5.65
C ARG A 355 -5.98 2.44 -7.14
N ARG A 356 -6.63 1.38 -7.56
CA ARG A 356 -7.15 1.22 -8.91
C ARG A 356 -8.67 1.17 -8.80
N PHE A 357 -9.30 1.22 -9.95
CA PHE A 357 -10.74 1.13 -10.03
C PHE A 357 -11.30 -0.16 -9.42
N LEU A 358 -10.63 -1.28 -9.69
CA LEU A 358 -10.83 -2.54 -8.98
C LEU A 358 -9.86 -2.70 -7.82
N GLY A 359 -10.28 -2.22 -6.66
CA GLY A 359 -9.58 -2.47 -5.41
C GLY A 359 -8.21 -1.82 -5.34
N THR A 360 -7.36 -2.42 -4.50
CA THR A 360 -6.03 -1.88 -4.23
C THR A 360 -5.00 -2.86 -4.75
N ARG A 361 -4.13 -2.38 -5.63
CA ARG A 361 -2.98 -3.13 -6.12
C ARG A 361 -1.72 -2.76 -5.36
N GLU A 362 -0.72 -3.61 -5.48
CA GLU A 362 0.63 -3.25 -5.08
C GLU A 362 1.24 -2.31 -6.11
N GLY A 363 2.11 -1.43 -5.64
CA GLY A 363 2.89 -0.58 -6.52
C GLY A 363 3.96 0.16 -5.74
N PHE A 364 4.56 1.16 -6.39
CA PHE A 364 5.71 1.87 -5.89
C PHE A 364 5.64 3.36 -6.22
N ASP A 365 5.99 4.19 -5.24
CA ASP A 365 6.46 5.54 -5.52
C ASP A 365 7.92 5.42 -6.00
N VAL A 366 8.23 6.14 -7.08
CA VAL A 366 9.51 6.14 -7.76
C VAL A 366 10.27 7.42 -7.42
N PHE A 367 11.49 7.26 -6.94
CA PHE A 367 12.43 8.31 -6.61
C PHE A 367 13.63 8.24 -7.54
N LEU A 368 14.09 9.38 -8.07
CA LEU A 368 15.25 9.47 -8.94
C LEU A 368 16.27 10.47 -8.40
N GLY A 369 17.51 10.37 -8.87
CA GLY A 369 18.57 11.32 -8.50
C GLY A 369 19.21 11.05 -7.13
N GLY A 370 18.96 9.87 -6.53
CA GLY A 370 19.71 9.41 -5.35
C GLY A 370 21.09 8.87 -5.75
N GLY A 371 21.96 8.61 -4.78
CA GLY A 371 23.29 8.02 -5.03
C GLY A 371 24.43 9.03 -5.01
N ILE A 372 25.47 8.80 -5.82
CA ILE A 372 26.66 9.66 -5.92
C ILE A 372 26.52 10.57 -7.14
N SER A 373 26.63 11.88 -6.93
CA SER A 373 26.73 12.88 -7.99
C SER A 373 27.75 13.95 -7.58
N GLY A 374 29.00 13.53 -7.36
CA GLY A 374 30.06 14.35 -6.75
C GLY A 374 29.88 14.60 -5.25
N GLN A 375 28.73 14.18 -4.70
CA GLN A 375 28.36 14.16 -3.29
C GLN A 375 27.27 13.11 -3.07
N VAL A 376 26.98 12.77 -1.81
CA VAL A 376 25.85 11.90 -1.47
C VAL A 376 24.53 12.67 -1.57
N ASN A 377 23.63 12.15 -2.39
CA ASN A 377 22.32 12.72 -2.68
C ASN A 377 21.18 11.76 -2.33
N LEU A 378 20.10 12.31 -1.79
CA LEU A 378 18.86 11.58 -1.51
C LEU A 378 17.86 11.77 -2.66
N GLY A 379 17.28 10.68 -3.15
CA GLY A 379 16.38 10.66 -4.29
C GLY A 379 15.18 11.57 -4.11
N LEU A 380 14.83 12.28 -5.19
CA LEU A 380 13.68 13.16 -5.28
C LEU A 380 12.47 12.38 -5.80
N PRO A 381 11.26 12.66 -5.32
CA PRO A 381 10.06 12.03 -5.85
C PRO A 381 9.91 12.35 -7.34
N TYR A 382 9.75 11.32 -8.16
CA TYR A 382 9.57 11.46 -9.60
C TYR A 382 8.14 11.10 -10.03
N ARG A 383 7.65 9.92 -9.61
CA ARG A 383 6.29 9.45 -9.93
C ARG A 383 5.70 8.66 -8.78
N LEU A 384 4.51 9.02 -8.31
CA LEU A 384 3.85 8.35 -7.19
C LEU A 384 2.85 7.31 -7.70
N GLY A 385 2.64 6.24 -6.92
CA GLY A 385 1.58 5.25 -7.19
C GLY A 385 1.70 4.48 -8.50
N VAL A 386 2.92 4.12 -8.91
CA VAL A 386 3.17 3.33 -10.13
C VAL A 386 2.81 1.87 -9.88
N ASP A 387 1.97 1.28 -10.74
CA ASP A 387 1.64 -0.15 -10.64
C ASP A 387 2.90 -1.00 -10.86
N VAL A 388 2.99 -2.15 -10.20
CA VAL A 388 4.09 -3.10 -10.43
C VAL A 388 4.21 -3.46 -11.91
N ASP A 389 3.09 -3.61 -12.62
CA ASP A 389 3.09 -3.98 -14.04
C ASP A 389 3.63 -2.87 -14.95
N GLN A 390 3.58 -1.61 -14.49
CA GLN A 390 4.07 -0.44 -15.22
C GLN A 390 5.57 -0.20 -15.01
N LEU A 391 6.17 -0.75 -13.95
CA LEU A 391 7.58 -0.53 -13.62
C LEU A 391 8.57 -0.85 -14.75
N PRO A 392 8.46 -1.97 -15.50
CA PRO A 392 9.42 -2.28 -16.56
C PRO A 392 9.46 -1.21 -17.66
N ASN A 393 8.29 -0.72 -18.08
CA ASN A 393 8.18 0.35 -19.07
C ASN A 393 8.77 1.65 -18.53
N LEU A 394 8.44 1.99 -17.29
CA LEU A 394 8.93 3.21 -16.66
C LEU A 394 10.45 3.20 -16.48
N VAL A 395 11.03 2.09 -16.00
CA VAL A 395 12.48 1.96 -15.80
C VAL A 395 13.22 2.04 -17.13
N GLU A 396 12.69 1.45 -18.19
CA GLU A 396 13.24 1.57 -19.53
C GLU A 396 13.15 3.01 -20.07
N GLU A 397 12.02 3.68 -19.91
CA GLU A 397 11.80 5.09 -20.31
C GLU A 397 12.82 6.01 -19.64
N ILE A 398 12.96 5.94 -18.31
CA ILE A 398 13.88 6.82 -17.57
C ILE A 398 15.35 6.52 -17.87
N THR A 399 15.67 5.26 -18.15
CA THR A 399 17.04 4.84 -18.46
C THR A 399 17.43 5.30 -19.87
N ASN A 400 16.54 5.11 -20.85
CA ASN A 400 16.77 5.55 -22.22
C ASN A 400 16.81 7.08 -22.34
N GLU A 401 15.96 7.81 -21.63
CA GLU A 401 16.01 9.27 -21.61
C GLU A 401 17.35 9.79 -21.08
N TYR A 402 17.93 9.15 -20.05
CA TYR A 402 19.29 9.45 -19.59
C TYR A 402 20.31 9.20 -20.70
N TYR A 403 20.33 8.02 -21.31
CA TYR A 403 21.32 7.72 -22.35
C TYR A 403 21.22 8.62 -23.56
N LEU A 404 20.02 9.05 -23.94
CA LEU A 404 19.80 9.93 -25.08
C LEU A 404 20.19 11.38 -24.83
N ARG A 405 20.13 11.87 -23.57
CA ARG A 405 20.20 13.31 -23.28
C ARG A 405 21.25 13.74 -22.26
N HIS A 406 21.93 12.82 -21.59
CA HIS A 406 22.97 13.17 -20.63
C HIS A 406 24.15 13.88 -21.30
N LYS A 407 24.79 14.78 -20.54
CA LYS A 407 26.05 15.41 -20.95
C LYS A 407 27.21 14.44 -20.72
N PRO A 408 28.32 14.55 -21.48
CA PRO A 408 29.53 13.76 -21.21
C PRO A 408 29.97 13.90 -19.75
N GLY A 409 30.24 12.76 -19.08
CA GLY A 409 30.66 12.72 -17.67
C GLY A 409 29.54 12.95 -16.64
N GLN A 410 28.30 13.22 -17.07
CA GLN A 410 27.17 13.40 -16.16
C GLN A 410 26.64 12.04 -15.67
N THR A 411 26.61 11.85 -14.36
CA THR A 411 26.02 10.65 -13.72
C THR A 411 24.50 10.60 -13.90
N PHE A 412 23.90 9.41 -13.83
CA PHE A 412 22.45 9.23 -13.82
C PHE A 412 21.78 10.06 -12.71
N SER A 413 22.37 9.99 -11.50
CA SER A 413 21.95 10.75 -10.34
C SER A 413 21.89 12.26 -10.61
N SER A 414 22.97 12.85 -11.13
CA SER A 414 23.02 14.29 -11.48
C SER A 414 22.00 14.65 -12.56
N PHE A 415 21.87 13.84 -13.61
CA PHE A 415 20.98 14.13 -14.73
C PHE A 415 19.52 14.24 -14.31
N TRP A 416 19.01 13.26 -13.56
CA TRP A 416 17.62 13.27 -13.12
C TRP A 416 17.35 14.32 -12.06
N ARG A 417 18.33 14.60 -11.18
CA ARG A 417 18.22 15.67 -10.20
C ARG A 417 18.06 17.04 -10.86
N ASP A 418 18.96 17.39 -11.77
CA ASP A 418 18.92 18.66 -12.50
C ASP A 418 17.57 18.83 -13.20
N ARG A 419 17.06 17.76 -13.81
CA ARG A 419 15.81 17.79 -14.55
C ARG A 419 14.59 17.97 -13.65
N ILE A 420 14.48 17.19 -12.57
CA ILE A 420 13.35 17.30 -11.62
C ILE A 420 13.33 18.69 -11.00
N GLN A 421 14.48 19.21 -10.59
CA GLN A 421 14.59 20.55 -10.02
C GLN A 421 14.26 21.64 -11.03
N ALA A 422 14.66 21.48 -12.30
CA ALA A 422 14.29 22.42 -13.35
C ALA A 422 12.79 22.40 -13.66
N GLU A 423 12.14 21.23 -13.64
CA GLU A 423 10.68 21.13 -13.78
C GLU A 423 9.95 21.75 -12.58
N GLU A 424 10.47 21.57 -11.36
CA GLU A 424 9.93 22.18 -10.15
C GLU A 424 10.11 23.72 -10.14
N ALA A 425 11.29 24.22 -10.52
CA ALA A 425 11.56 25.65 -10.64
C ALA A 425 10.65 26.34 -11.68
N LYS A 426 10.29 25.64 -12.77
CA LYS A 426 9.30 26.14 -13.74
C LYS A 426 7.89 26.26 -13.13
N ARG A 427 7.54 25.42 -12.14
CA ARG A 427 6.27 25.52 -11.40
C ARG A 427 6.30 26.64 -10.37
N VAL A 428 7.46 26.90 -9.76
CA VAL A 428 7.65 27.97 -8.74
C VAL A 428 7.83 29.36 -9.37
N GLY A 429 8.31 29.45 -10.62
CA GLY A 429 8.38 30.70 -11.38
C GLY A 429 7.02 31.28 -11.82
N ASP A 430 5.93 30.57 -11.53
CA ASP A 430 4.56 31.05 -11.68
C ASP A 430 4.15 31.73 -10.36
N THR A 431 4.22 33.06 -10.29
CA THR A 431 4.00 33.84 -9.06
C THR A 431 2.60 33.68 -8.47
N ASP A 432 1.68 33.05 -9.20
CA ASP A 432 0.29 32.80 -8.80
C ASP A 432 0.05 31.35 -8.33
N TYR A 433 1.04 30.46 -8.44
CA TYR A 433 0.89 29.05 -8.04
C TYR A 433 1.39 28.81 -6.61
N MET A 434 0.46 28.78 -5.65
CA MET A 434 0.70 28.24 -4.31
C MET A 434 0.19 26.79 -4.22
N PRO A 435 1.06 25.78 -4.07
CA PRO A 435 0.61 24.42 -3.86
C PRO A 435 -0.20 24.31 -2.56
N PRO A 436 -1.25 23.48 -2.51
CA PRO A 436 -2.12 23.40 -1.36
C PRO A 436 -1.36 22.97 -0.10
N THR A 437 -1.79 23.49 1.05
CA THR A 437 -1.23 23.09 2.34
C THR A 437 -2.09 21.96 2.91
N TRP A 438 -1.46 20.86 3.30
CA TRP A 438 -2.10 19.73 3.96
C TRP A 438 -1.68 19.69 5.41
N VAL A 439 -2.62 19.56 6.34
CA VAL A 439 -2.37 19.49 7.77
C VAL A 439 -2.81 18.15 8.31
N CYS A 440 -1.92 17.45 9.00
CA CYS A 440 -2.29 16.17 9.59
C CYS A 440 -3.10 16.35 10.88
N ASP A 441 -4.32 15.85 10.91
CA ASP A 441 -5.20 15.81 12.09
C ASP A 441 -4.61 15.02 13.26
N GLY A 442 -3.73 14.05 12.96
CA GLY A 442 -3.05 13.27 14.00
C GLY A 442 -1.85 13.99 14.61
N CYS A 443 -1.29 15.01 13.94
CA CYS A 443 0.06 15.49 14.27
C CYS A 443 0.33 16.98 14.04
N SER A 444 -0.64 17.68 13.47
CA SER A 444 -0.60 19.07 13.01
C SER A 444 0.58 19.38 12.10
N HIS A 445 1.17 18.38 11.44
CA HIS A 445 2.25 18.60 10.50
C HIS A 445 1.70 19.21 9.21
N HIS A 446 2.32 20.29 8.75
CA HIS A 446 1.98 20.96 7.51
C HIS A 446 2.85 20.43 6.37
N HIS A 447 2.23 20.03 5.28
CA HIS A 447 2.88 19.62 4.05
C HIS A 447 2.36 20.48 2.91
N GLN A 448 3.25 21.22 2.24
CA GLN A 448 2.91 21.94 1.02
C GLN A 448 3.22 21.07 -0.19
N GLY A 449 2.21 20.81 -1.02
CA GLY A 449 2.32 19.95 -2.19
C GLY A 449 0.97 19.64 -2.79
N GLU A 450 0.92 19.19 -4.04
CA GLU A 450 -0.34 18.86 -4.73
C GLU A 450 -1.17 17.79 -4.00
N ASP A 451 -0.48 16.90 -3.29
CA ASP A 451 -1.05 15.80 -2.54
C ASP A 451 -0.46 15.75 -1.12
N PRO A 452 -1.20 15.31 -0.09
CA PRO A 452 -0.60 15.02 1.19
C PRO A 452 0.29 13.78 1.07
N PRO A 453 1.35 13.68 1.89
CA PRO A 453 2.25 12.55 1.85
C PRO A 453 1.49 11.29 2.28
N VAL A 454 1.91 10.14 1.75
CA VAL A 454 1.27 8.85 2.06
C VAL A 454 1.24 8.55 3.57
N TYR A 455 2.16 9.15 4.33
CA TYR A 455 2.24 9.14 5.79
C TYR A 455 2.59 10.53 6.34
N CYS A 456 2.09 10.91 7.51
CA CYS A 456 2.50 12.13 8.24
C CYS A 456 4.00 12.03 8.49
N PRO A 457 4.83 12.96 8.00
CA PRO A 457 6.22 13.04 8.42
C PRO A 457 6.29 13.16 9.97
N GLY A 458 5.41 13.97 10.57
CA GLY A 458 5.41 14.12 12.04
C GLY A 458 4.97 12.88 12.85
N CYS A 459 3.89 12.16 12.49
CA CYS A 459 3.35 11.04 13.30
C CYS A 459 3.32 9.66 12.63
N ALA A 460 3.76 9.56 11.38
CA ALA A 460 3.60 8.37 10.53
C ALA A 460 2.15 7.89 10.35
N GLY A 461 1.15 8.72 10.69
CA GLY A 461 -0.25 8.43 10.43
C GLY A 461 -0.54 8.45 8.93
N LEU A 462 -1.42 7.56 8.45
CA LEU A 462 -1.70 7.43 7.02
C LEU A 462 -2.20 8.73 6.40
N ARG A 463 -1.99 8.91 5.09
CA ARG A 463 -2.42 10.04 4.25
C ARG A 463 -3.83 10.55 4.55
N ARG A 464 -4.74 9.63 4.91
CA ARG A 464 -6.12 9.94 5.29
C ARG A 464 -6.27 10.89 6.48
N LEU A 465 -5.23 11.05 7.29
CA LEU A 465 -5.21 11.99 8.40
C LEU A 465 -4.85 13.41 7.95
N PHE A 466 -4.56 13.66 6.68
CA PHE A 466 -4.28 15.01 6.21
C PHE A 466 -5.55 15.69 5.69
N ALA A 467 -5.88 16.83 6.30
CA ALA A 467 -6.87 17.77 5.82
C ALA A 467 -6.19 18.84 4.93
N ARG A 468 -6.80 19.17 3.78
CA ARG A 468 -6.32 20.30 2.95
C ARG A 468 -6.79 21.60 3.57
N ILE A 469 -5.88 22.56 3.74
CA ILE A 469 -6.17 23.93 4.11
C ILE A 469 -5.92 24.80 2.88
N GLU A 470 -6.95 25.49 2.44
CA GLU A 470 -6.84 26.54 1.43
C GLU A 470 -6.35 27.81 2.13
N VAL A 471 -5.15 28.27 1.78
CA VAL A 471 -4.67 29.58 2.22
C VAL A 471 -5.33 30.60 1.31
N THR A 472 -6.42 31.23 1.76
CA THR A 472 -6.99 32.38 1.08
C THR A 472 -6.05 33.56 1.30
N ALA A 473 -5.44 34.04 0.22
CA ALA A 473 -4.75 35.31 0.20
C ALA A 473 -5.77 36.45 0.26
N ASP A 474 -6.38 36.69 1.43
CA ASP A 474 -6.93 38.01 1.75
C ASP A 474 -7.28 38.16 3.24
N SER A 475 -6.82 39.27 3.82
CA SER A 475 -7.21 39.94 5.08
C SER A 475 -6.01 40.41 5.93
N GLY A 476 -5.14 41.20 5.32
CA GLY A 476 -4.54 42.31 6.05
C GLY A 476 -5.58 43.41 6.25
N LYS A 477 -5.74 43.88 7.49
CA LYS A 477 -6.65 44.92 8.03
C LYS A 477 -7.92 44.36 8.68
N ASP A 478 -7.87 44.15 9.99
CA ASP A 478 -8.40 45.16 10.92
C ASP A 478 -8.01 44.83 12.37
N ALA A 479 -7.44 45.84 13.03
CA ALA A 479 -7.19 45.88 14.45
C ALA A 479 -8.40 46.54 15.14
N GLY A 480 -8.93 45.91 16.20
CA GLY A 480 -9.96 46.54 17.04
C GLY A 480 -10.70 45.53 17.91
N GLY A 481 -10.21 45.31 19.13
CA GLY A 481 -10.58 44.16 19.96
C GLY A 481 -11.90 44.22 20.72
N ARG A 482 -12.22 43.09 21.36
CA ARG A 482 -12.75 43.05 22.73
C ARG A 482 -12.48 41.68 23.36
N GLN A 483 -11.89 41.73 24.56
CA GLN A 483 -11.68 40.60 25.47
C GLN A 483 -13.00 39.90 25.80
N THR A 484 -12.98 38.57 25.87
CA THR A 484 -13.49 37.82 27.03
C THR A 484 -12.73 36.49 27.13
N MET A 485 -12.07 36.30 28.27
CA MET A 485 -11.55 35.01 28.71
C MET A 485 -12.69 34.08 29.10
N SER A 486 -12.42 32.78 28.97
CA SER A 486 -12.83 31.73 29.92
C SER A 486 -14.33 31.51 30.13
N SER A 487 -14.84 30.43 29.54
CA SER A 487 -15.29 29.24 30.28
C SER A 487 -16.25 28.43 29.40
N LEU A 488 -15.94 27.13 29.24
CA LEU A 488 -16.85 25.98 29.09
C LEU A 488 -16.06 24.80 28.51
N GLN A 489 -15.07 24.33 29.28
CA GLN A 489 -14.87 22.88 29.44
C GLN A 489 -15.93 22.40 30.44
N ALA A 490 -16.47 21.20 30.19
CA ALA A 490 -17.40 20.40 31.00
C ALA A 490 -18.92 20.52 30.69
N ALA A 491 -19.41 19.55 29.91
CA ALA A 491 -20.71 18.87 30.02
C ALA A 491 -20.70 17.69 29.02
N HIS A 492 -21.00 16.41 29.31
CA HIS A 492 -21.43 15.71 30.52
C HIS A 492 -21.10 14.21 30.33
N HIS A 493 -20.23 13.67 31.19
CA HIS A 493 -20.31 12.25 31.56
C HIS A 493 -21.43 12.16 32.60
N GLU A 494 -22.66 11.89 32.16
CA GLU A 494 -23.75 11.51 33.08
C GLU A 494 -23.63 10.02 33.37
N GLN A 495 -23.32 9.70 34.63
CA GLN A 495 -23.51 8.36 35.20
C GLN A 495 -24.99 7.98 35.09
N THR A 496 -25.32 7.12 34.14
CA THR A 496 -26.56 6.34 34.17
C THR A 496 -26.18 4.88 34.46
N ASN A 497 -27.00 4.18 35.27
CA ASN A 497 -26.80 2.83 35.82
C ASN A 497 -26.41 1.73 34.78
N GLY A 498 -25.20 1.76 34.24
CA GLY A 498 -24.68 0.79 33.26
C GLY A 498 -25.24 0.94 31.84
N PHE A 499 -25.86 2.08 31.51
CA PHE A 499 -26.41 2.38 30.18
C PHE A 499 -25.54 3.41 29.46
N MET A 500 -25.34 3.24 28.15
CA MET A 500 -24.63 4.18 27.30
C MET A 500 -25.51 4.65 26.16
N MET A 501 -25.39 5.92 25.79
CA MET A 501 -26.13 6.49 24.66
C MET A 501 -25.62 5.92 23.34
N ALA A 502 -26.53 5.35 22.57
CA ALA A 502 -26.24 4.66 21.32
C ALA A 502 -26.67 5.45 20.08
N ALA A 503 -27.84 6.07 20.09
CA ALA A 503 -28.36 6.91 19.01
C ALA A 503 -29.52 7.79 19.49
N MET A 504 -29.98 8.74 18.66
CA MET A 504 -31.32 9.30 18.84
C MET A 504 -32.35 8.34 18.25
N LEU A 505 -33.54 8.25 18.84
CA LEU A 505 -34.60 7.38 18.35
C LEU A 505 -34.92 7.70 16.90
N SER A 506 -34.94 9.00 16.54
CA SER A 506 -35.15 9.53 15.19
C SER A 506 -34.24 8.91 14.12
N ASP A 507 -33.05 8.47 14.52
CA ASP A 507 -32.01 8.05 13.59
C ASP A 507 -32.14 6.56 13.23
N ILE A 508 -32.95 5.80 13.98
CA ILE A 508 -33.24 4.40 13.69
C ILE A 508 -34.42 4.34 12.72
N PRO A 509 -34.28 3.80 11.49
CA PRO A 509 -35.38 3.66 10.56
C PRO A 509 -36.50 2.73 11.10
N ALA A 510 -37.71 2.85 10.54
CA ALA A 510 -38.85 2.01 10.97
C ALA A 510 -38.79 0.58 10.37
N ASP A 511 -38.14 0.42 9.22
CA ASP A 511 -38.07 -0.77 8.38
C ASP A 511 -36.63 -1.19 8.04
N ALA A 512 -35.64 -0.60 8.72
CA ALA A 512 -34.23 -0.94 8.57
C ALA A 512 -33.49 -0.81 9.91
N GLY A 513 -32.29 -1.39 9.96
CA GLY A 513 -31.40 -1.25 11.11
C GLY A 513 -30.58 0.03 11.09
N LEU A 514 -30.03 0.39 12.24
CA LEU A 514 -28.99 1.40 12.38
C LEU A 514 -27.75 0.76 13.02
N THR A 515 -26.63 0.79 12.31
CA THR A 515 -25.33 0.37 12.86
C THR A 515 -24.71 1.52 13.65
N VAL A 516 -24.39 1.28 14.92
CA VAL A 516 -23.71 2.25 15.81
C VAL A 516 -22.41 1.68 16.34
N SER A 517 -21.42 2.54 16.57
CA SER A 517 -20.10 2.14 17.08
C SER A 517 -19.86 2.75 18.46
N LEU A 518 -19.68 1.92 19.48
CA LEU A 518 -19.39 2.33 20.85
C LEU A 518 -18.19 1.53 21.36
N ASP A 519 -17.17 2.22 21.90
CA ASP A 519 -15.90 1.64 22.37
C ASP A 519 -15.22 0.68 21.36
N GLY A 520 -15.34 0.99 20.06
CA GLY A 520 -14.75 0.17 18.99
C GLY A 520 -15.49 -1.15 18.70
N GLN A 521 -16.67 -1.36 19.28
CA GLN A 521 -17.60 -2.46 18.94
C GLN A 521 -18.81 -1.92 18.16
N HIS A 522 -19.31 -2.72 17.22
CA HIS A 522 -20.51 -2.38 16.47
C HIS A 522 -21.74 -3.03 17.10
N TYR A 523 -22.84 -2.27 17.13
CA TYR A 523 -24.16 -2.72 17.56
C TYR A 523 -25.17 -2.38 16.47
N ALA A 524 -26.19 -3.22 16.29
CA ALA A 524 -27.28 -2.96 15.36
C ALA A 524 -28.58 -2.71 16.12
N LEU A 525 -29.19 -1.55 15.86
CA LEU A 525 -30.42 -1.08 16.49
C LEU A 525 -31.59 -1.20 15.51
N PHE A 526 -32.72 -1.72 15.97
CA PHE A 526 -33.93 -1.91 15.15
C PHE A 526 -35.17 -1.42 15.90
N ARG A 527 -36.09 -0.72 15.23
CA ARG A 527 -37.41 -0.42 15.81
C ARG A 527 -38.31 -1.65 15.65
N HIS A 528 -38.73 -2.25 16.76
CA HIS A 528 -39.55 -3.46 16.74
C HIS A 528 -40.39 -3.60 18.02
N ASP A 529 -41.64 -4.07 17.89
CA ASP A 529 -42.61 -4.25 18.98
C ASP A 529 -42.80 -3.02 19.89
N GLY A 530 -42.88 -1.82 19.31
CA GLY A 530 -43.09 -0.58 20.05
C GLY A 530 -41.87 -0.10 20.86
N GLY A 531 -40.69 -0.71 20.66
CA GLY A 531 -39.43 -0.31 21.28
C GLY A 531 -38.24 -0.39 20.33
N VAL A 532 -37.03 -0.27 20.88
CA VAL A 532 -35.78 -0.48 20.13
C VAL A 532 -35.16 -1.79 20.57
N ARG A 533 -34.76 -2.64 19.63
CA ARG A 533 -33.99 -3.85 19.88
C ARG A 533 -32.54 -3.60 19.50
N CYS A 534 -31.61 -4.15 20.27
CA CYS A 534 -30.19 -4.04 20.04
C CYS A 534 -29.57 -5.43 20.03
N ILE A 535 -28.82 -5.74 18.98
CA ILE A 535 -28.02 -6.95 18.85
C ILE A 535 -26.57 -6.62 18.50
N ASP A 536 -25.68 -7.62 18.50
CA ASP A 536 -24.35 -7.47 17.93
C ASP A 536 -24.43 -6.88 16.50
N GLY A 537 -23.59 -5.91 16.19
CA GLY A 537 -23.61 -5.21 14.90
C GLY A 537 -22.92 -5.96 13.77
N VAL A 538 -22.22 -7.06 14.08
CA VAL A 538 -21.43 -7.84 13.12
C VAL A 538 -21.96 -9.26 13.08
N CYS A 539 -22.28 -9.75 11.88
CA CYS A 539 -22.68 -11.13 11.67
C CYS A 539 -21.52 -12.11 12.01
N PRO A 540 -21.76 -13.19 12.76
CA PRO A 540 -20.73 -14.17 13.09
C PRO A 540 -20.18 -14.92 11.87
N HIS A 541 -20.97 -15.06 10.80
CA HIS A 541 -20.59 -15.84 9.62
C HIS A 541 -19.69 -15.05 8.66
N ASP A 542 -20.18 -13.92 8.13
CA ASP A 542 -19.51 -13.17 7.05
C ASP A 542 -18.96 -11.81 7.49
N ARG A 543 -19.03 -11.52 8.79
CA ARG A 543 -18.59 -10.24 9.39
C ARG A 543 -19.25 -8.99 8.80
N ALA A 544 -20.34 -9.16 8.05
CA ALA A 544 -21.13 -8.07 7.51
C ALA A 544 -21.88 -7.34 8.63
N LEU A 545 -22.12 -6.04 8.43
CA LEU A 545 -22.84 -5.23 9.41
C LEU A 545 -24.33 -5.55 9.36
N LEU A 546 -24.87 -6.05 10.48
CA LEU A 546 -26.27 -6.49 10.53
C LEU A 546 -27.25 -5.31 10.44
N GLY A 547 -26.88 -4.12 10.90
CA GLY A 547 -27.72 -2.93 10.74
C GLY A 547 -27.92 -2.52 9.27
N ASP A 548 -27.06 -2.99 8.36
CA ASP A 548 -27.14 -2.73 6.92
C ASP A 548 -27.92 -3.82 6.17
N GLY A 549 -28.42 -4.83 6.90
CA GLY A 549 -29.21 -5.94 6.40
C GLY A 549 -30.69 -5.60 6.17
N GLY A 550 -31.36 -6.41 5.36
CA GLY A 550 -32.81 -6.26 5.16
C GLY A 550 -33.55 -6.62 6.43
N PHE A 551 -34.36 -5.71 6.99
CA PHE A 551 -35.09 -5.94 8.23
C PHE A 551 -36.60 -6.03 7.96
N CYS A 552 -37.25 -7.10 8.43
CA CYS A 552 -38.70 -7.26 8.32
C CYS A 552 -39.22 -8.14 9.46
N ASN A 553 -40.29 -7.70 10.13
CA ASN A 553 -41.00 -8.48 11.16
C ASN A 553 -40.10 -9.08 12.26
N GLY A 554 -39.12 -8.31 12.74
CA GLY A 554 -38.21 -8.78 13.80
C GLY A 554 -37.06 -9.63 13.30
N LEU A 555 -36.95 -9.86 11.99
CA LEU A 555 -35.86 -10.60 11.37
C LEU A 555 -34.95 -9.65 10.60
N VAL A 556 -33.64 -9.77 10.82
CA VAL A 556 -32.63 -9.09 10.01
C VAL A 556 -31.88 -10.10 9.16
N VAL A 557 -31.93 -9.89 7.85
CA VAL A 557 -31.23 -10.67 6.84
C VAL A 557 -29.83 -10.10 6.66
N CYS A 558 -28.81 -10.89 6.99
CA CYS A 558 -27.43 -10.49 6.83
C CYS A 558 -27.11 -10.15 5.37
N PRO A 559 -26.52 -8.98 5.06
CA PRO A 559 -26.29 -8.57 3.68
C PRO A 559 -25.13 -9.33 3.00
N GLY A 560 -24.34 -10.08 3.77
CA GLY A 560 -23.22 -10.87 3.25
C GLY A 560 -23.64 -12.23 2.68
N HIS A 561 -24.46 -12.97 3.41
CA HIS A 561 -24.81 -14.36 3.09
C HIS A 561 -26.32 -14.67 3.17
N ASN A 562 -27.15 -13.64 3.35
CA ASN A 562 -28.60 -13.70 3.19
C ASN A 562 -29.36 -14.59 4.20
N GLU A 563 -28.76 -14.89 5.36
CA GLU A 563 -29.42 -15.59 6.47
C GLU A 563 -30.03 -14.61 7.48
N ALA A 564 -31.08 -15.05 8.19
CA ALA A 564 -31.89 -14.19 9.05
C ALA A 564 -31.65 -14.42 10.55
N PHE A 565 -31.45 -13.33 11.30
CA PHE A 565 -31.41 -13.32 12.77
C PHE A 565 -32.68 -12.69 13.34
N ASP A 566 -33.25 -13.32 14.35
CA ASP A 566 -34.31 -12.72 15.15
C ASP A 566 -33.72 -11.67 16.12
N VAL A 567 -34.17 -10.42 16.02
CA VAL A 567 -33.60 -9.30 16.80
C VAL A 567 -34.02 -9.31 18.27
N CYS A 568 -35.00 -10.14 18.66
CA CYS A 568 -35.47 -10.30 20.04
C CYS A 568 -34.68 -11.38 20.79
N THR A 569 -34.32 -12.46 20.10
CA THR A 569 -33.67 -13.65 20.67
C THR A 569 -32.22 -13.81 20.26
N GLY A 570 -31.80 -13.13 19.19
CA GLY A 570 -30.51 -13.23 18.55
C GLY A 570 -30.28 -14.54 17.79
N CYS A 571 -31.29 -15.40 17.66
CA CYS A 571 -31.13 -16.73 17.04
C CYS A 571 -31.14 -16.63 15.51
N ASP A 572 -30.27 -17.42 14.88
CA ASP A 572 -30.38 -17.74 13.46
C ASP A 572 -31.57 -18.69 13.23
N ASN A 573 -32.45 -18.35 12.29
CA ASN A 573 -33.64 -19.13 11.97
C ASN A 573 -33.36 -20.43 11.18
N GLN A 574 -32.17 -20.58 10.58
CA GLN A 574 -31.76 -21.76 9.82
C GLN A 574 -30.80 -22.68 10.58
N HIS A 575 -30.03 -22.16 11.56
CA HIS A 575 -29.04 -22.92 12.33
C HIS A 575 -29.25 -22.78 13.86
N PRO A 576 -29.96 -23.72 14.53
CA PRO A 576 -30.38 -23.58 15.94
C PRO A 576 -29.27 -23.50 17.02
N GLY A 577 -27.98 -23.44 16.63
CA GLY A 577 -26.82 -23.38 17.53
C GLY A 577 -26.05 -22.05 17.54
N GLU A 578 -26.23 -21.20 16.52
CA GLU A 578 -25.48 -19.94 16.38
C GLU A 578 -26.38 -18.74 16.68
N ARG A 579 -25.90 -17.81 17.51
CA ARG A 579 -26.68 -16.68 18.03
C ARG A 579 -25.83 -15.42 18.15
N VAL A 580 -26.41 -14.28 17.80
CA VAL A 580 -25.90 -12.95 18.17
C VAL A 580 -26.42 -12.56 19.53
N ARG A 581 -25.67 -11.73 20.27
CA ARG A 581 -26.12 -11.25 21.58
C ARG A 581 -27.20 -10.20 21.41
N THR A 582 -28.13 -10.16 22.36
CA THR A 582 -29.13 -9.10 22.50
C THR A 582 -28.80 -8.24 23.73
N TYR A 583 -29.12 -6.95 23.67
CA TYR A 583 -28.78 -5.96 24.70
C TYR A 583 -30.04 -5.28 25.23
N GLU A 584 -30.05 -4.98 26.54
CA GLU A 584 -31.14 -4.21 27.16
C GLU A 584 -31.10 -2.77 26.63
N THR A 585 -32.22 -2.28 26.13
CA THR A 585 -32.39 -0.95 25.53
C THR A 585 -33.39 -0.14 26.34
N ARG A 586 -33.17 1.18 26.42
CA ARG A 586 -34.12 2.15 26.97
C ARG A 586 -34.21 3.35 26.06
N VAL A 587 -35.38 3.96 26.01
CA VAL A 587 -35.59 5.23 25.29
C VAL A 587 -36.01 6.28 26.30
N GLU A 588 -35.16 7.28 26.51
CA GLU A 588 -35.39 8.37 27.46
C GLU A 588 -35.23 9.71 26.72
N ASN A 589 -36.27 10.54 26.71
CA ASN A 589 -36.27 11.85 26.02
C ASN A 589 -35.78 11.78 24.56
N GLY A 590 -36.18 10.73 23.83
CA GLY A 590 -35.77 10.51 22.43
C GLY A 590 -34.35 9.98 22.25
N ARG A 591 -33.60 9.70 23.33
CA ARG A 591 -32.27 9.08 23.28
C ARG A 591 -32.40 7.58 23.51
N VAL A 592 -31.75 6.79 22.66
CA VAL A 592 -31.66 5.34 22.80
C VAL A 592 -30.41 5.02 23.61
N LEU A 593 -30.61 4.39 24.75
CA LEU A 593 -29.56 3.95 25.66
C LEU A 593 -29.47 2.42 25.60
N ILE A 594 -28.26 1.87 25.57
CA ILE A 594 -27.99 0.43 25.61
C ILE A 594 -27.25 0.05 26.89
N ARG A 595 -27.66 -1.03 27.55
CA ARG A 595 -26.97 -1.55 28.73
C ARG A 595 -25.85 -2.49 28.30
N LEU A 596 -24.62 -2.02 28.45
CA LEU A 596 -23.48 -2.93 28.38
C LEU A 596 -23.36 -3.58 29.75
N ARG A 597 -23.67 -4.88 29.87
CA ARG A 597 -23.36 -5.60 31.12
C ARG A 597 -21.84 -5.59 31.29
N ASN A 598 -21.36 -4.75 32.22
CA ASN A 598 -19.99 -4.82 32.69
C ASN A 598 -19.68 -6.23 33.20
N GLN A 599 -18.50 -6.71 32.83
CA GLN A 599 -17.62 -7.55 33.64
C GLN A 599 -18.23 -7.98 34.97
N THR A 600 -18.61 -9.25 35.13
CA THR A 600 -19.03 -9.73 36.45
C THR A 600 -17.82 -10.30 37.21
N PRO A 601 -17.61 -9.88 38.47
CA PRO A 601 -16.56 -10.36 39.38
C PRO A 601 -16.75 -11.83 39.78
N ALA A 602 -15.63 -12.43 40.22
CA ALA A 602 -15.51 -13.81 40.66
C ALA A 602 -16.61 -14.25 41.64
N THR A 603 -17.25 -15.39 41.35
CA THR A 603 -18.08 -16.13 42.31
C THR A 603 -17.20 -17.16 43.03
N GLN A 604 -17.07 -16.94 44.34
CA GLN A 604 -16.50 -17.87 45.30
C GLN A 604 -17.26 -19.21 45.29
N LYS A 605 -16.55 -20.32 45.11
CA LYS A 605 -16.89 -21.59 45.75
C LYS A 605 -15.96 -21.80 46.93
N VAL A 606 -16.54 -21.79 48.13
CA VAL A 606 -15.92 -22.14 49.39
C VAL A 606 -15.71 -23.65 49.44
N ILE A 607 -14.45 -24.12 49.48
CA ILE A 607 -14.04 -25.33 50.22
C ILE A 607 -12.72 -25.02 50.95
N ARG A 608 -12.66 -25.53 52.18
CA ARG A 608 -11.83 -25.13 53.32
C ARG A 608 -10.33 -25.49 53.25
N THR A 609 -9.55 -24.57 53.87
CA THR A 609 -8.38 -24.73 54.75
C THR A 609 -7.10 -25.44 54.28
N GLY A 610 -5.98 -24.69 54.30
CA GLY A 610 -4.63 -25.26 54.37
C GLY A 610 -3.48 -24.29 54.03
N GLN A 611 -3.15 -23.38 54.96
CA GLN A 611 -1.83 -22.74 55.23
C GLN A 611 -0.88 -22.22 54.11
N ARG A 612 -0.65 -20.90 54.17
CA ARG A 612 0.57 -20.07 53.94
C ARG A 612 1.65 -20.55 52.94
N PHE A 613 1.98 -19.72 51.94
CA PHE A 613 3.17 -18.85 51.91
C PHE A 613 3.16 -17.90 50.69
N SER A 614 3.93 -16.82 50.80
CA SER A 614 4.02 -15.59 49.99
C SER A 614 4.68 -15.72 48.60
N GLY A 615 4.28 -14.85 47.65
CA GLY A 615 5.23 -14.22 46.70
C GLY A 615 4.92 -14.32 45.20
N THR A 616 4.57 -13.17 44.60
CA THR A 616 4.93 -12.67 43.25
C THR A 616 4.50 -13.39 41.94
N ALA A 617 4.04 -12.53 41.01
CA ALA A 617 4.13 -12.59 39.54
C ALA A 617 3.09 -13.39 38.74
N THR A 618 2.36 -12.68 37.86
CA THR A 618 1.76 -13.23 36.63
C THR A 618 2.10 -12.37 35.43
N THR A 619 2.61 -13.06 34.41
CA THR A 619 2.88 -12.68 33.01
C THR A 619 1.57 -12.60 32.19
N PRO A 620 1.53 -11.87 31.05
CA PRO A 620 0.31 -11.53 30.32
C PRO A 620 0.00 -12.45 29.12
N GLY A 621 -1.22 -12.36 28.60
CA GLY A 621 -1.58 -12.90 27.29
C GLY A 621 -2.89 -12.37 26.71
N ALA A 622 -2.85 -11.72 25.55
CA ALA A 622 -3.88 -11.65 24.50
C ALA A 622 -3.33 -10.83 23.30
N LYS A 623 -2.96 -11.47 22.18
CA LYS A 623 -3.76 -11.72 20.95
C LYS A 623 -4.32 -10.45 20.29
N ILE A 624 -3.68 -10.02 19.19
CA ILE A 624 -4.14 -8.97 18.25
C ILE A 624 -4.72 -9.65 17.00
N SER A 625 -5.94 -9.25 16.64
CA SER A 625 -6.74 -9.72 15.49
C SER A 625 -6.38 -8.97 14.21
N THR A 626 -6.18 -9.70 13.11
CA THR A 626 -5.83 -9.23 11.76
C THR A 626 -7.04 -9.25 10.81
N ALA A 627 -7.76 -8.14 10.66
CA ALA A 627 -8.73 -7.98 9.56
C ALA A 627 -8.60 -6.58 8.92
N PRO A 628 -8.54 -6.48 7.58
CA PRO A 628 -8.40 -5.21 6.87
C PRO A 628 -9.74 -4.43 6.83
N PRO A 629 -9.72 -3.08 6.81
CA PRO A 629 -10.93 -2.27 6.70
C PRO A 629 -11.51 -2.32 5.27
N GLY A 630 -12.85 -2.29 5.18
CA GLY A 630 -13.61 -2.30 3.93
C GLY A 630 -13.48 -1.02 3.08
N PRO A 631 -14.04 -1.02 1.85
CA PRO A 631 -13.93 0.09 0.90
C PRO A 631 -14.63 1.37 1.41
N PRO A 632 -14.17 2.57 1.00
CA PRO A 632 -14.77 3.84 1.41
C PRO A 632 -16.16 4.05 0.77
N PRO A 633 -17.05 4.85 1.40
CA PRO A 633 -18.42 5.07 0.93
C PRO A 633 -18.46 5.85 -0.40
N ALA A 634 -19.41 5.48 -1.27
CA ALA A 634 -19.64 6.13 -2.56
C ALA A 634 -20.07 7.61 -2.43
N ALA A 635 -19.56 8.46 -3.34
CA ALA A 635 -19.88 9.89 -3.40
C ALA A 635 -21.40 10.11 -3.61
N THR A 636 -21.95 11.15 -2.98
CA THR A 636 -23.37 11.52 -3.06
C THR A 636 -23.50 13.00 -3.43
N ALA A 637 -24.34 13.32 -4.41
CA ALA A 637 -24.53 14.68 -4.90
C ALA A 637 -25.93 14.89 -5.48
N GLU A 638 -26.41 16.13 -5.49
CA GLU A 638 -27.58 16.51 -6.29
C GLU A 638 -27.13 17.04 -7.65
N LEU A 639 -27.65 16.42 -8.72
CA LEU A 639 -27.35 16.79 -10.10
C LEU A 639 -28.62 17.26 -10.82
N THR A 640 -28.49 18.25 -11.69
CA THR A 640 -29.61 18.84 -12.43
C THR A 640 -29.85 18.06 -13.72
N VAL A 641 -31.11 17.71 -14.02
CA VAL A 641 -31.51 17.14 -15.31
C VAL A 641 -31.44 18.21 -16.39
N VAL A 642 -30.52 18.06 -17.33
CA VAL A 642 -30.31 19.03 -18.43
C VAL A 642 -31.03 18.63 -19.71
N GLN A 643 -31.29 17.33 -19.91
CA GLN A 643 -32.01 16.84 -21.07
C GLN A 643 -32.75 15.54 -20.75
N ILE A 644 -33.89 15.32 -21.40
CA ILE A 644 -34.63 14.06 -21.40
C ILE A 644 -34.83 13.66 -22.87
N ILE A 645 -34.45 12.43 -23.22
CA ILE A 645 -34.53 11.89 -24.58
C ILE A 645 -35.46 10.67 -24.55
N ASP A 646 -36.51 10.66 -25.36
CA ASP A 646 -37.37 9.48 -25.55
C ASP A 646 -36.69 8.51 -26.53
N GLU A 647 -36.13 7.41 -26.00
CA GLU A 647 -35.35 6.43 -26.79
C GLU A 647 -36.26 5.42 -27.49
N THR A 648 -37.28 4.94 -26.77
CA THR A 648 -38.31 4.01 -27.25
C THR A 648 -39.62 4.33 -26.52
N PRO A 649 -40.78 3.73 -26.88
CA PRO A 649 -42.05 4.00 -26.21
C PRO A 649 -42.04 3.79 -24.69
N ASP A 650 -41.16 2.92 -24.18
CA ASP A 650 -41.03 2.61 -22.76
C ASP A 650 -39.64 2.92 -22.17
N VAL A 651 -38.75 3.65 -22.87
CA VAL A 651 -37.39 3.97 -22.39
C VAL A 651 -37.06 5.45 -22.60
N LYS A 652 -36.50 6.09 -21.57
CA LYS A 652 -35.99 7.46 -21.62
C LYS A 652 -34.54 7.52 -21.17
N THR A 653 -33.74 8.40 -21.78
CA THR A 653 -32.42 8.79 -21.28
C THR A 653 -32.51 10.13 -20.57
N PHE A 654 -32.10 10.17 -19.31
CA PHE A 654 -31.96 11.39 -18.50
C PHE A 654 -30.49 11.81 -18.50
N GLN A 655 -30.20 13.00 -19.03
CA GLN A 655 -28.87 13.58 -18.95
C GLN A 655 -28.78 14.52 -17.74
N LEU A 656 -27.75 14.34 -16.92
CA LEU A 656 -27.53 15.08 -15.69
C LEU A 656 -26.24 15.90 -15.78
N ASP A 657 -26.31 17.16 -15.36
CA ASP A 657 -25.15 18.04 -15.22
C ASP A 657 -24.27 17.57 -14.06
N ASN A 658 -23.08 17.10 -14.42
CA ASN A 658 -22.01 16.72 -13.51
C ASN A 658 -20.75 17.57 -13.78
N SER A 659 -20.91 18.81 -14.24
CA SER A 659 -19.80 19.73 -14.57
C SER A 659 -18.83 19.99 -13.41
N ALA A 660 -19.32 19.91 -12.17
CA ALA A 660 -18.53 19.98 -10.95
C ALA A 660 -17.95 18.61 -10.52
N GLU A 661 -18.14 17.57 -11.33
CA GLU A 661 -17.60 16.21 -11.16
C GLU A 661 -17.90 15.58 -9.79
N ARG A 662 -19.07 15.91 -9.24
CA ARG A 662 -19.48 15.49 -7.89
C ARG A 662 -19.79 14.00 -7.80
N ILE A 663 -20.10 13.37 -8.94
CA ILE A 663 -20.25 11.92 -9.09
C ILE A 663 -19.15 11.46 -10.06
N PRO A 664 -17.93 11.16 -9.57
CA PRO A 664 -16.86 10.67 -10.42
C PRO A 664 -17.09 9.22 -10.82
N PHE A 665 -16.74 8.89 -12.06
CA PHE A 665 -16.64 7.51 -12.55
C PHE A 665 -15.62 7.46 -13.69
N ASP A 666 -14.74 6.48 -13.64
CA ASP A 666 -13.48 6.43 -14.40
C ASP A 666 -13.42 5.28 -15.42
N VAL A 667 -14.28 4.27 -15.31
CA VAL A 667 -14.45 3.25 -16.36
C VAL A 667 -15.93 2.92 -16.60
N PRO A 668 -16.30 2.51 -17.84
CA PRO A 668 -17.68 2.24 -18.21
C PRO A 668 -18.25 0.96 -17.59
N GLY A 669 -19.59 0.89 -17.49
CA GLY A 669 -20.34 -0.28 -17.01
C GLY A 669 -20.83 -0.21 -15.56
N LYS A 670 -20.45 0.85 -14.81
CA LYS A 670 -20.94 1.09 -13.45
C LYS A 670 -22.40 1.56 -13.41
N PHE A 671 -23.01 1.43 -12.23
CA PHE A 671 -24.32 2.01 -11.94
C PHE A 671 -24.24 3.19 -10.98
N ALA A 672 -25.25 4.05 -11.03
CA ALA A 672 -25.50 5.07 -10.03
C ALA A 672 -26.85 4.79 -9.35
N ARG A 673 -26.96 5.12 -8.07
CA ARG A 673 -28.22 5.11 -7.33
C ARG A 673 -28.88 6.47 -7.44
N VAL A 674 -30.15 6.49 -7.81
CA VAL A 674 -31.00 7.67 -7.89
C VAL A 674 -31.97 7.64 -6.73
N CYS A 675 -32.07 8.75 -6.02
CA CYS A 675 -33.13 8.99 -5.04
C CYS A 675 -34.22 9.87 -5.62
N ALA A 676 -35.46 9.50 -5.35
CA ALA A 676 -36.64 10.32 -5.56
C ALA A 676 -37.48 10.32 -4.28
N SER A 677 -37.91 11.50 -3.84
CA SER A 677 -38.86 11.62 -2.74
C SER A 677 -40.28 11.49 -3.31
N ILE A 678 -40.94 10.37 -3.01
CA ILE A 678 -42.28 10.02 -3.49
C ILE A 678 -43.19 9.95 -2.27
N ASP A 679 -44.23 10.77 -2.21
CA ASP A 679 -45.16 10.88 -1.07
C ASP A 679 -44.46 11.11 0.29
N GLY A 680 -43.35 11.85 0.29
CA GLY A 680 -42.56 12.15 1.48
C GLY A 680 -41.57 11.06 1.90
N VAL A 681 -41.43 9.99 1.11
CA VAL A 681 -40.51 8.88 1.34
C VAL A 681 -39.40 8.87 0.29
N ASP A 682 -38.14 8.83 0.74
CA ASP A 682 -36.96 8.74 -0.13
C ASP A 682 -36.79 7.31 -0.66
N ILE A 683 -37.09 7.10 -1.94
CA ILE A 683 -36.91 5.82 -2.62
C ILE A 683 -35.60 5.85 -3.39
N TRP A 684 -34.73 4.87 -3.17
CA TRP A 684 -33.46 4.71 -3.90
C TRP A 684 -33.53 3.53 -4.87
N ARG A 685 -33.05 3.71 -6.10
CA ARG A 685 -32.87 2.61 -7.08
C ARG A 685 -31.58 2.77 -7.87
N SER A 686 -30.98 1.65 -8.23
CA SER A 686 -29.77 1.60 -9.05
C SER A 686 -30.10 1.58 -10.54
N PHE A 687 -29.36 2.35 -11.33
CA PHE A 687 -29.45 2.40 -12.79
C PHE A 687 -28.04 2.47 -13.38
N THR A 688 -27.76 1.65 -14.40
CA THR A 688 -26.45 1.67 -15.09
C THR A 688 -26.24 3.01 -15.78
N LEU A 689 -25.02 3.54 -15.68
CA LEU A 689 -24.60 4.71 -16.44
C LEU A 689 -24.42 4.30 -17.91
N SER A 690 -25.14 4.97 -18.81
CA SER A 690 -25.00 4.76 -20.26
C SER A 690 -23.99 5.72 -20.89
N SER A 691 -23.53 6.74 -20.16
CA SER A 691 -22.49 7.66 -20.61
C SER A 691 -21.08 7.08 -20.47
N SER A 692 -20.14 7.64 -21.23
CA SER A 692 -18.72 7.31 -21.15
C SER A 692 -18.02 8.16 -20.07
N PRO A 693 -17.11 7.58 -19.28
CA PRO A 693 -16.34 8.31 -18.27
C PRO A 693 -15.36 9.34 -18.88
N VAL A 694 -15.10 9.29 -20.20
CA VAL A 694 -14.31 10.33 -20.90
C VAL A 694 -15.04 11.68 -20.92
N GLN A 695 -16.36 11.68 -20.72
CA GLN A 695 -17.17 12.88 -20.61
C GLN A 695 -17.78 12.98 -19.20
N PRO A 696 -16.96 13.11 -18.13
CA PRO A 696 -17.43 13.00 -16.75
C PRO A 696 -18.41 14.11 -16.38
N LYS A 697 -18.40 15.22 -17.14
CA LYS A 697 -19.28 16.38 -16.93
C LYS A 697 -20.75 16.12 -17.26
N LEU A 698 -21.08 15.01 -17.93
CA LEU A 698 -22.43 14.63 -18.29
C LEU A 698 -22.71 13.17 -17.92
N LEU A 699 -23.65 12.94 -17.01
CA LEU A 699 -24.11 11.57 -16.71
C LEU A 699 -25.37 11.25 -17.51
N GLU A 700 -25.41 10.08 -18.12
CA GLU A 700 -26.60 9.56 -18.77
C GLU A 700 -27.14 8.35 -18.02
N LEU A 701 -28.43 8.40 -17.70
CA LEU A 701 -29.19 7.28 -17.16
C LEU A 701 -30.29 6.91 -18.15
N THR A 702 -30.09 5.82 -18.88
CA THR A 702 -31.10 5.28 -19.79
C THR A 702 -31.95 4.26 -19.05
N ILE A 703 -33.22 4.59 -18.84
CA ILE A 703 -34.11 3.90 -17.90
C ILE A 703 -35.35 3.42 -18.64
N LYS A 704 -35.66 2.13 -18.45
CA LYS A 704 -36.90 1.53 -18.91
C LYS A 704 -38.01 1.73 -17.87
N ARG A 705 -39.19 2.12 -18.31
CA ARG A 705 -40.39 2.21 -17.47
C ARG A 705 -40.81 0.81 -17.03
N ASN A 706 -40.87 0.59 -15.72
CA ASN A 706 -41.58 -0.55 -15.15
C ASN A 706 -43.00 -0.09 -14.78
N PRO A 707 -44.07 -0.62 -15.41
CA PRO A 707 -45.45 -0.24 -15.11
C PRO A 707 -45.81 -0.38 -13.63
N HIS A 708 -45.21 -1.36 -12.93
CA HIS A 708 -45.43 -1.61 -11.51
C HIS A 708 -44.38 -0.93 -10.61
N GLY A 709 -43.41 -0.20 -11.17
CA GLY A 709 -42.30 0.41 -10.45
C GLY A 709 -42.55 1.85 -10.04
N GLN A 710 -42.57 2.12 -8.74
CA GLN A 710 -42.77 3.48 -8.20
C GLN A 710 -41.71 4.47 -8.69
N MET A 711 -40.42 4.13 -8.59
CA MET A 711 -39.31 4.99 -9.03
C MET A 711 -39.38 5.32 -10.52
N THR A 712 -39.47 4.31 -11.39
CA THR A 712 -39.41 4.53 -12.84
C THR A 712 -40.64 5.29 -13.34
N ASN A 713 -41.81 5.07 -12.75
CA ASN A 713 -43.01 5.86 -13.05
C ASN A 713 -42.82 7.31 -12.62
N PHE A 714 -42.29 7.58 -11.42
CA PHE A 714 -41.97 8.95 -10.99
C PHE A 714 -40.98 9.66 -11.93
N LEU A 715 -39.91 8.97 -12.33
CA LEU A 715 -38.94 9.53 -13.28
C LEU A 715 -39.59 9.88 -14.62
N PHE A 716 -40.57 9.11 -15.08
CA PHE A 716 -41.25 9.36 -16.35
C PHE A 716 -42.33 10.44 -16.25
N ASP A 717 -43.14 10.39 -15.18
CA ASP A 717 -44.35 11.19 -15.07
C ASP A 717 -44.09 12.54 -14.40
N SER A 718 -43.11 12.63 -13.50
CA SER A 718 -42.87 13.81 -12.66
C SER A 718 -41.58 14.55 -12.99
N VAL A 719 -40.52 13.85 -13.42
CA VAL A 719 -39.23 14.53 -13.67
C VAL A 719 -39.27 15.40 -14.93
N ARG A 720 -38.73 16.62 -14.84
CA ARG A 720 -38.63 17.59 -15.93
C ARG A 720 -37.21 18.15 -16.02
N ILE A 721 -36.86 18.71 -17.19
CA ILE A 721 -35.61 19.45 -17.37
C ILE A 721 -35.54 20.60 -16.35
N GLY A 722 -34.38 20.77 -15.72
CA GLY A 722 -34.12 21.73 -14.65
C GLY A 722 -34.30 21.16 -13.23
N GLN A 723 -34.91 19.98 -13.07
CA GLN A 723 -35.09 19.36 -11.76
C GLN A 723 -33.78 18.72 -11.26
N LYS A 724 -33.56 18.77 -9.94
CA LYS A 724 -32.43 18.08 -9.30
C LYS A 724 -32.81 16.66 -8.89
N LEU A 725 -31.92 15.71 -9.15
CA LEU A 725 -31.99 14.35 -8.65
C LEU A 725 -30.78 14.10 -7.74
N LYS A 726 -31.03 13.44 -6.60
CA LYS A 726 -29.94 13.04 -5.70
C LYS A 726 -29.37 11.72 -6.20
N ILE A 727 -28.08 11.74 -6.51
CA ILE A 727 -27.32 10.65 -7.10
C ILE A 727 -26.27 10.17 -6.11
N LYS A 728 -26.07 8.86 -6.03
CA LYS A 728 -25.00 8.22 -5.25
C LYS A 728 -24.29 7.17 -6.08
N GLY A 729 -22.98 7.26 -6.24
CA GLY A 729 -22.19 6.38 -7.11
C GLY A 729 -20.99 7.11 -7.72
N ALA A 730 -20.34 6.58 -8.76
CA ALA A 730 -20.66 5.33 -9.47
C ALA A 730 -20.08 4.07 -8.79
N ASP A 731 -20.90 3.00 -8.71
CA ASP A 731 -20.62 1.75 -7.99
C ASP A 731 -20.87 0.52 -8.88
N GLY A 732 -20.40 -0.67 -8.47
CA GLY A 732 -20.71 -1.96 -9.13
C GLY A 732 -19.49 -2.80 -9.55
N ALA A 733 -19.60 -4.13 -9.54
CA ALA A 733 -18.49 -5.02 -9.93
C ALA A 733 -18.42 -5.29 -11.45
N TYR A 734 -19.42 -4.82 -12.20
CA TYR A 734 -19.51 -4.93 -13.65
C TYR A 734 -18.90 -3.68 -14.30
N PHE A 735 -17.84 -3.82 -15.08
CA PHE A 735 -17.17 -2.71 -15.76
C PHE A 735 -16.17 -3.21 -16.81
N PHE A 736 -15.79 -2.35 -17.75
CA PHE A 736 -14.71 -2.63 -18.70
C PHE A 736 -13.49 -1.72 -18.44
N ASP A 737 -12.33 -2.34 -18.21
CA ASP A 737 -11.03 -1.66 -18.11
C ASP A 737 -10.09 -2.26 -19.17
N PRO A 738 -9.52 -1.46 -20.09
CA PRO A 738 -8.69 -1.97 -21.18
C PRO A 738 -7.34 -2.55 -20.75
N GLU A 739 -6.82 -2.18 -19.57
CA GLU A 739 -5.58 -2.73 -19.02
C GLU A 739 -5.82 -4.11 -18.40
N ILE A 740 -6.97 -4.29 -17.75
CA ILE A 740 -7.34 -5.55 -17.09
C ILE A 740 -8.00 -6.53 -18.07
N HIS A 741 -8.63 -6.01 -19.12
CA HIS A 741 -9.35 -6.77 -20.15
C HIS A 741 -8.68 -6.62 -21.53
N PRO A 742 -7.53 -7.27 -21.76
CA PRO A 742 -6.78 -7.19 -23.01
C PRO A 742 -7.37 -8.02 -24.16
N GLU A 743 -8.41 -8.80 -23.92
CA GLU A 743 -9.02 -9.67 -24.93
C GLU A 743 -9.97 -8.91 -25.86
N PRO A 744 -10.21 -9.39 -27.10
CA PRO A 744 -11.38 -8.99 -27.90
C PRO A 744 -12.67 -9.10 -27.09
N LEU A 745 -13.60 -8.17 -27.31
CA LEU A 745 -14.83 -8.09 -26.51
C LEU A 745 -16.02 -8.67 -27.27
N VAL A 746 -16.82 -9.42 -26.54
CA VAL A 746 -18.15 -9.86 -26.97
C VAL A 746 -19.17 -9.25 -26.01
N LEU A 747 -19.86 -8.22 -26.47
CA LEU A 747 -20.93 -7.54 -25.76
C LEU A 747 -22.24 -8.23 -26.14
N VAL A 748 -22.97 -8.75 -25.16
CA VAL A 748 -24.24 -9.46 -25.39
C VAL A 748 -25.30 -8.83 -24.52
N SER A 749 -26.35 -8.28 -25.13
CA SER A 749 -27.45 -7.70 -24.37
C SER A 749 -28.84 -8.00 -24.91
N ALA A 750 -29.84 -7.84 -24.05
CA ALA A 750 -31.24 -7.89 -24.43
C ALA A 750 -32.05 -6.79 -23.72
N GLY A 751 -32.90 -6.09 -24.48
CA GLY A 751 -33.73 -4.99 -23.96
C GLY A 751 -32.89 -3.90 -23.29
N ILE A 752 -33.24 -3.53 -22.05
CA ILE A 752 -32.54 -2.45 -21.32
C ILE A 752 -31.09 -2.78 -20.96
N GLY A 753 -30.66 -4.05 -21.04
CA GLY A 753 -29.27 -4.42 -20.78
C GLY A 753 -28.25 -3.89 -21.79
N ILE A 754 -28.69 -3.16 -22.81
CA ILE A 754 -27.83 -2.40 -23.72
C ILE A 754 -27.08 -1.25 -23.05
N THR A 755 -27.57 -0.73 -21.91
CA THR A 755 -27.01 0.45 -21.25
C THR A 755 -25.52 0.35 -20.88
N PRO A 756 -25.02 -0.71 -20.22
CA PRO A 756 -23.57 -0.86 -20.03
C PRO A 756 -22.81 -0.98 -21.35
N MET A 757 -23.41 -1.62 -22.38
CA MET A 757 -22.75 -1.83 -23.67
C MET A 757 -22.53 -0.52 -24.42
N LEU A 758 -23.47 0.41 -24.32
CA LEU A 758 -23.33 1.77 -24.84
C LEU A 758 -22.18 2.50 -24.15
N ALA A 759 -22.11 2.44 -22.82
CA ALA A 759 -21.01 3.07 -22.07
C ALA A 759 -19.64 2.51 -22.50
N ILE A 760 -19.52 1.18 -22.62
CA ILE A 760 -18.28 0.51 -23.05
C ILE A 760 -17.92 0.91 -24.49
N THR A 761 -18.89 0.88 -25.40
CA THR A 761 -18.68 1.17 -26.82
C THR A 761 -18.26 2.64 -27.03
N ARG A 762 -18.93 3.58 -26.35
CA ARG A 762 -18.59 5.01 -26.38
C ARG A 762 -17.20 5.26 -25.82
N PHE A 763 -16.85 4.61 -24.71
CA PHE A 763 -15.53 4.71 -24.12
C PHE A 763 -14.42 4.26 -25.08
N ILE A 764 -14.58 3.10 -25.71
CA ILE A 764 -13.59 2.57 -26.69
C ILE A 764 -13.45 3.54 -27.87
N LYS A 765 -14.57 4.04 -28.42
CA LYS A 765 -14.56 5.00 -29.52
C LYS A 765 -13.86 6.31 -29.16
N GLN A 766 -14.14 6.86 -27.99
CA GLN A 766 -13.63 8.17 -27.56
C GLN A 766 -12.15 8.13 -27.15
N THR A 767 -11.69 7.00 -26.62
CA THR A 767 -10.28 6.79 -26.24
C THR A 767 -9.39 6.33 -27.39
N GLY A 768 -9.97 5.87 -28.50
CA GLY A 768 -9.22 5.35 -29.65
C GLY A 768 -8.56 3.99 -29.38
N ILE A 769 -9.07 3.22 -28.41
CA ILE A 769 -8.58 1.88 -28.08
C ILE A 769 -8.74 0.96 -29.30
N ARG A 770 -7.65 0.32 -29.72
CA ARG A 770 -7.64 -0.65 -30.82
C ARG A 770 -8.06 -2.03 -30.33
N ARG A 771 -9.35 -2.22 -30.03
CA ARG A 771 -9.91 -3.51 -29.62
C ARG A 771 -11.04 -3.93 -30.54
N GLN A 772 -11.00 -5.18 -30.99
CA GLN A 772 -12.13 -5.78 -31.73
C GLN A 772 -13.30 -5.99 -30.77
N VAL A 773 -14.49 -5.56 -31.20
CA VAL A 773 -15.73 -5.64 -30.43
C VAL A 773 -16.83 -6.25 -31.29
N LEU A 774 -17.36 -7.39 -30.85
CA LEU A 774 -18.58 -7.99 -31.36
C LEU A 774 -19.73 -7.64 -30.41
N PHE A 775 -20.71 -6.87 -30.87
CA PHE A 775 -21.89 -6.52 -30.09
C PHE A 775 -23.14 -7.19 -30.68
N LEU A 776 -23.68 -8.16 -29.92
CA LEU A 776 -24.93 -8.87 -30.19
C LEU A 776 -26.08 -8.34 -29.31
N HIS A 777 -27.18 -7.92 -29.92
CA HIS A 777 -28.32 -7.37 -29.20
C HIS A 777 -29.65 -8.06 -29.56
N GLY A 778 -30.47 -8.39 -28.55
CA GLY A 778 -31.81 -8.93 -28.71
C GLY A 778 -32.91 -7.92 -28.38
N ALA A 779 -33.87 -7.72 -29.30
CA ALA A 779 -35.04 -6.86 -29.11
C ALA A 779 -36.31 -7.49 -29.71
N ARG A 780 -37.48 -6.87 -29.46
CA ARG A 780 -38.77 -7.36 -29.99
C ARG A 780 -38.97 -6.89 -31.42
N THR A 781 -39.02 -5.58 -31.62
CA THR A 781 -39.18 -4.90 -32.90
C THR A 781 -38.07 -3.85 -33.08
N PRO A 782 -37.88 -3.24 -34.26
CA PRO A 782 -36.87 -2.20 -34.44
C PRO A 782 -37.08 -0.96 -33.56
N VAL A 783 -38.34 -0.62 -33.23
CA VAL A 783 -38.64 0.53 -32.36
C VAL A 783 -38.30 0.29 -30.89
N ASP A 784 -38.06 -0.97 -30.49
CA ASP A 784 -37.58 -1.31 -29.14
C ASP A 784 -36.05 -1.18 -28.99
N ILE A 785 -35.31 -0.88 -30.07
CA ILE A 785 -33.84 -0.85 -30.02
C ILE A 785 -33.35 0.53 -29.57
N ILE A 786 -32.88 0.61 -28.33
CA ILE A 786 -32.29 1.81 -27.75
C ILE A 786 -31.01 2.19 -28.52
N ARG A 787 -30.89 3.44 -28.97
CA ARG A 787 -29.70 3.98 -29.67
C ARG A 787 -29.25 3.13 -30.88
N HIS A 788 -30.20 2.57 -31.64
CA HIS A 788 -29.90 1.74 -32.81
C HIS A 788 -29.02 2.45 -33.84
N ASP A 789 -29.38 3.69 -34.20
CA ASP A 789 -28.67 4.46 -35.22
C ASP A 789 -27.22 4.77 -34.82
N GLU A 790 -26.96 4.95 -33.52
CA GLU A 790 -25.61 5.16 -33.00
C GLU A 790 -24.74 3.91 -33.24
N CYS A 791 -25.24 2.74 -32.85
CA CYS A 791 -24.52 1.47 -33.00
C CYS A 791 -24.36 1.09 -34.49
N LEU A 792 -25.40 1.27 -35.30
CA LEU A 792 -25.38 0.95 -36.71
C LEU A 792 -24.43 1.87 -37.49
N LYS A 793 -24.43 3.17 -37.18
CA LYS A 793 -23.48 4.13 -37.76
C LYS A 793 -22.05 3.74 -37.41
N LEU A 794 -21.79 3.45 -36.14
CA LEU A 794 -20.46 3.06 -35.68
C LEU A 794 -19.97 1.78 -36.38
N SER A 795 -20.83 0.78 -36.53
CA SER A 795 -20.45 -0.47 -37.20
C SER A 795 -20.18 -0.32 -38.69
N LYS A 796 -20.79 0.68 -39.34
CA LYS A 796 -20.49 1.03 -40.74
C LYS A 796 -19.20 1.84 -40.90
N THR A 797 -18.86 2.68 -39.92
CA THR A 797 -17.72 3.60 -40.02
C THR A 797 -16.42 3.02 -39.48
N ASP A 798 -16.48 2.08 -38.52
CA ASP A 798 -15.34 1.63 -37.76
C ASP A 798 -15.16 0.11 -37.83
N SER A 799 -14.09 -0.34 -38.48
CA SER A 799 -13.80 -1.77 -38.70
C SER A 799 -13.48 -2.57 -37.43
N TRP A 800 -13.31 -1.92 -36.28
CA TRP A 800 -13.10 -2.58 -34.99
C TRP A 800 -14.41 -2.98 -34.29
N PHE A 801 -15.56 -2.51 -34.79
CA PHE A 801 -16.85 -2.67 -34.13
C PHE A 801 -17.86 -3.36 -35.07
N HIS A 802 -18.30 -4.56 -34.70
CA HIS A 802 -19.34 -5.28 -35.41
C HIS A 802 -20.61 -5.36 -34.56
N TYR A 803 -21.73 -4.88 -35.09
CA TYR A 803 -23.01 -4.84 -34.38
C TYR A 803 -24.07 -5.64 -35.13
N SER A 804 -24.73 -6.57 -34.43
CA SER A 804 -25.77 -7.43 -34.99
C SER A 804 -26.98 -7.53 -34.06
N VAL A 805 -28.19 -7.53 -34.64
CA VAL A 805 -29.46 -7.48 -33.91
C VAL A 805 -30.34 -8.67 -34.26
N TRP A 806 -30.94 -9.28 -33.23
CA TRP A 806 -31.97 -10.31 -33.33
C TRP A 806 -33.33 -9.75 -32.92
N LEU A 807 -34.33 -9.93 -33.80
CA LEU A 807 -35.71 -9.53 -33.54
C LEU A 807 -36.63 -10.73 -33.41
N THR A 808 -37.41 -10.77 -32.33
CA THR A 808 -38.46 -11.78 -32.17
C THR A 808 -39.73 -11.45 -32.97
N GLN A 809 -39.93 -10.19 -33.36
CA GLN A 809 -41.08 -9.69 -34.13
C GLN A 809 -40.60 -8.70 -35.22
N PRO A 810 -39.89 -9.18 -36.26
CA PRO A 810 -39.36 -8.33 -37.32
C PRO A 810 -40.48 -7.79 -38.22
N PRO A 811 -40.40 -6.53 -38.72
CA PRO A 811 -41.30 -6.03 -39.74
C PRO A 811 -41.00 -6.66 -41.11
N SER A 812 -41.94 -6.54 -42.05
CA SER A 812 -41.72 -6.92 -43.45
C SER A 812 -40.53 -6.15 -44.03
N GLY A 813 -39.51 -6.87 -44.51
CA GLY A 813 -38.29 -6.28 -45.09
C GLY A 813 -37.10 -6.17 -44.12
N TRP A 814 -37.20 -6.69 -42.90
CA TRP A 814 -36.04 -6.80 -42.00
C TRP A 814 -34.96 -7.72 -42.60
N THR A 815 -33.74 -7.20 -42.70
CA THR A 815 -32.59 -7.93 -43.27
C THR A 815 -31.62 -8.44 -42.20
N GLY A 816 -31.85 -8.14 -40.92
CA GLY A 816 -31.06 -8.65 -39.80
C GLY A 816 -31.52 -10.05 -39.35
N PHE A 817 -30.99 -10.49 -38.21
CA PHE A 817 -31.33 -11.81 -37.69
C PHE A 817 -32.72 -11.84 -37.06
N THR A 818 -33.36 -13.01 -37.12
CA THR A 818 -34.71 -13.24 -36.60
C THR A 818 -34.71 -14.32 -35.53
N GLY A 819 -35.66 -14.25 -34.61
CA GLY A 819 -35.77 -15.15 -33.45
C GLY A 819 -35.18 -14.57 -32.18
N ARG A 820 -35.23 -15.36 -31.09
CA ARG A 820 -34.71 -14.94 -29.78
C ARG A 820 -33.20 -15.15 -29.75
N LEU A 821 -32.44 -14.10 -29.37
CA LEU A 821 -31.02 -14.22 -29.07
C LEU A 821 -30.84 -15.16 -27.87
N GLY A 822 -30.07 -16.22 -28.05
CA GLY A 822 -29.79 -17.23 -27.02
C GLY A 822 -28.42 -17.88 -27.23
N PRO A 823 -28.10 -18.94 -26.47
CA PRO A 823 -26.78 -19.57 -26.46
C PRO A 823 -26.26 -19.96 -27.84
N VAL A 824 -27.09 -20.62 -28.64
CA VAL A 824 -26.75 -21.10 -29.99
C VAL A 824 -26.42 -19.92 -30.91
N GLN A 825 -27.23 -18.85 -30.86
CA GLN A 825 -27.02 -17.67 -31.69
C GLN A 825 -25.73 -16.94 -31.28
N VAL A 826 -25.48 -16.77 -29.98
CA VAL A 826 -24.25 -16.14 -29.47
C VAL A 826 -23.02 -16.92 -29.94
N LEU A 827 -22.96 -18.23 -29.67
CA LEU A 827 -21.82 -19.06 -30.07
C LEU A 827 -21.61 -19.10 -31.59
N SER A 828 -22.68 -19.02 -32.39
CA SER A 828 -22.56 -19.01 -33.86
C SER A 828 -21.84 -17.77 -34.42
N GLN A 829 -21.78 -16.67 -33.65
CA GLN A 829 -21.16 -15.42 -34.07
C GLN A 829 -19.76 -15.20 -33.49
N VAL A 830 -19.42 -15.91 -32.41
CA VAL A 830 -18.14 -15.76 -31.71
C VAL A 830 -17.08 -16.62 -32.39
N ALA A 831 -16.12 -15.98 -33.06
CA ALA A 831 -15.06 -16.68 -33.78
C ALA A 831 -14.06 -17.42 -32.86
N ASP A 832 -13.75 -16.85 -31.70
CA ASP A 832 -12.83 -17.42 -30.72
C ASP A 832 -13.43 -17.40 -29.31
N PRO A 833 -14.15 -18.48 -28.92
CA PRO A 833 -14.80 -18.56 -27.63
C PRO A 833 -13.85 -18.46 -26.42
N ILE A 834 -12.61 -18.95 -26.56
CA ILE A 834 -11.64 -19.07 -25.46
C ILE A 834 -10.84 -17.77 -25.30
N GLY A 835 -10.48 -17.13 -26.43
CA GLY A 835 -9.67 -15.93 -26.47
C GLY A 835 -10.44 -14.63 -26.25
N SER A 836 -11.77 -14.65 -26.26
CA SER A 836 -12.62 -13.47 -26.04
C SER A 836 -13.03 -13.24 -24.58
N ARG A 837 -13.45 -12.02 -24.28
CA ARG A 837 -14.05 -11.62 -22.99
C ARG A 837 -15.48 -11.15 -23.18
N TYR A 838 -16.35 -11.56 -22.28
CA TYR A 838 -17.79 -11.43 -22.42
C TYR A 838 -18.38 -10.48 -21.41
N PHE A 839 -19.29 -9.65 -21.88
CA PHE A 839 -20.10 -8.74 -21.09
C PHE A 839 -21.56 -9.04 -21.40
N LEU A 840 -22.29 -9.59 -20.42
CA LEU A 840 -23.67 -10.05 -20.56
C LEU A 840 -24.59 -9.19 -19.71
N CYS A 841 -25.67 -8.68 -20.31
CA CYS A 841 -26.65 -7.89 -19.58
C CYS A 841 -28.05 -8.01 -20.19
N GLY A 842 -29.03 -8.47 -19.41
CA GLY A 842 -30.39 -8.75 -19.90
C GLY A 842 -31.24 -9.49 -18.86
N PRO A 843 -32.31 -10.19 -19.26
CA PRO A 843 -33.08 -11.05 -18.34
C PRO A 843 -32.22 -12.16 -17.73
N ASP A 844 -32.43 -12.48 -16.44
CA ASP A 844 -31.56 -13.42 -15.70
C ASP A 844 -31.37 -14.75 -16.40
N ARG A 845 -32.48 -15.41 -16.77
CA ARG A 845 -32.44 -16.69 -17.49
C ARG A 845 -31.66 -16.62 -18.80
N PHE A 846 -31.78 -15.51 -19.54
CA PHE A 846 -31.03 -15.31 -20.77
C PHE A 846 -29.52 -15.24 -20.51
N MET A 847 -29.10 -14.51 -19.47
CA MET A 847 -27.69 -14.43 -19.10
C MET A 847 -27.15 -15.76 -18.57
N ASP A 848 -27.92 -16.48 -17.76
CA ASP A 848 -27.52 -17.77 -17.20
C ASP A 848 -27.36 -18.83 -18.30
N ASP A 849 -28.30 -18.89 -19.25
CA ASP A 849 -28.23 -19.81 -20.40
C ASP A 849 -26.99 -19.50 -21.27
N VAL A 850 -26.74 -18.23 -21.60
CA VAL A 850 -25.58 -17.82 -22.42
C VAL A 850 -24.26 -18.07 -21.68
N ARG A 851 -24.18 -17.72 -20.40
CA ARG A 851 -22.99 -17.97 -19.57
C ARG A 851 -22.64 -19.44 -19.53
N THR A 852 -23.63 -20.30 -19.32
CA THR A 852 -23.43 -21.76 -19.27
C THR A 852 -22.83 -22.27 -20.57
N ALA A 853 -23.40 -21.88 -21.71
CA ALA A 853 -22.91 -22.33 -23.00
C ALA A 853 -21.51 -21.79 -23.37
N LEU A 854 -21.16 -20.57 -22.91
CA LEU A 854 -19.80 -20.03 -23.08
C LEU A 854 -18.78 -20.84 -22.28
N ILE A 855 -19.12 -21.22 -21.05
CA ILE A 855 -18.25 -22.07 -20.21
C ILE A 855 -18.08 -23.46 -20.85
N GLU A 856 -19.17 -24.06 -21.33
CA GLU A 856 -19.14 -25.34 -22.06
C GLU A 856 -18.30 -25.26 -23.35
N ALA A 857 -18.28 -24.09 -24.01
CA ALA A 857 -17.43 -23.82 -25.16
C ALA A 857 -15.96 -23.49 -24.80
N GLY A 858 -15.58 -23.55 -23.52
CA GLY A 858 -14.21 -23.38 -23.04
C GLY A 858 -13.82 -21.98 -22.60
N ALA A 859 -14.77 -21.03 -22.54
CA ALA A 859 -14.49 -19.71 -21.98
C ALA A 859 -14.28 -19.79 -20.46
N ALA A 860 -13.20 -19.18 -19.98
CA ALA A 860 -12.92 -19.15 -18.54
C ALA A 860 -13.94 -18.29 -17.79
N SER A 861 -14.39 -18.74 -16.61
CA SER A 861 -15.49 -18.11 -15.87
C SER A 861 -15.22 -16.64 -15.49
N GLU A 862 -13.95 -16.30 -15.23
CA GLU A 862 -13.44 -14.96 -14.91
C GLU A 862 -13.38 -14.02 -16.13
N LYS A 863 -13.62 -14.55 -17.33
CA LYS A 863 -13.79 -13.77 -18.57
C LYS A 863 -15.25 -13.45 -18.88
N ILE A 864 -16.20 -13.89 -18.06
CA ILE A 864 -17.64 -13.68 -18.30
C ILE A 864 -18.21 -12.79 -17.20
N HIS A 865 -18.57 -11.57 -17.58
CA HIS A 865 -19.14 -10.55 -16.69
C HIS A 865 -20.65 -10.47 -16.89
N THR A 866 -21.42 -10.44 -15.79
CA THR A 866 -22.90 -10.36 -15.83
C THR A 866 -23.42 -9.24 -14.93
N GLU A 867 -24.35 -8.42 -15.43
CA GLU A 867 -25.06 -7.39 -14.66
C GLU A 867 -26.55 -7.75 -14.52
N ARG A 868 -27.07 -7.76 -13.29
CA ARG A 868 -28.47 -8.15 -12.98
C ARG A 868 -29.26 -6.96 -12.45
N PHE A 869 -30.50 -6.79 -12.92
CA PHE A 869 -31.38 -5.66 -12.58
C PHE A 869 -32.48 -6.00 -11.57
N HIS A 870 -32.61 -7.26 -11.15
CA HIS A 870 -33.65 -7.71 -10.23
C HIS A 870 -33.07 -8.48 -9.04
N VAL A 871 -33.40 -8.03 -7.83
CA VAL A 871 -33.46 -8.89 -6.64
C VAL A 871 -34.93 -9.17 -6.44
N TYR A 872 -35.35 -10.43 -6.54
CA TYR A 872 -36.75 -10.81 -6.29
C TYR A 872 -37.12 -10.44 -4.84
N SER A 873 -38.27 -9.78 -4.68
CA SER A 873 -38.94 -9.69 -3.38
C SER A 873 -39.33 -11.10 -2.93
N ALA A 874 -39.09 -11.42 -1.65
CA ALA A 874 -39.42 -12.70 -1.01
C ALA A 874 -40.94 -12.96 -0.95
N ALA A 875 -41.55 -13.30 -2.09
CA ALA A 875 -42.98 -13.61 -2.20
C ALA A 875 -43.26 -14.91 -2.98
N THR A 876 -42.28 -15.81 -3.15
CA THR A 876 -42.53 -17.12 -3.76
C THR A 876 -41.71 -18.22 -3.08
N ILE A 877 -42.00 -18.42 -1.80
CA ILE A 877 -41.81 -19.72 -1.12
C ILE A 877 -43.12 -19.99 -0.36
N VAL A 878 -44.18 -20.31 -1.11
CA VAL A 878 -45.32 -21.10 -0.62
C VAL A 878 -45.78 -21.96 -1.81
N ALA A 879 -45.75 -23.28 -1.61
CA ALA A 879 -46.04 -24.38 -2.54
C ALA A 879 -45.00 -24.53 -3.67
N VAL A 880 -44.26 -25.64 -3.81
CA VAL A 880 -44.47 -27.07 -3.50
C VAL A 880 -43.19 -27.69 -2.96
#